data_AF-A0A1D8NVG7-F1
#
_entry.id   AF-A0A1D8NVG7-F1
#
_cell.length_a   1.000
_cell.length_b   1.000
_cell.length_c   1.000
_cell.angle_alpha   90.00
_cell.angle_beta   90.00
_cell.angle_gamma   90.00
#
_symmetry.space_group_name_H-M   'P 1'
#
loop_
_entity.id
_entity.type
_entity.pdbx_description
1 polymer ?
#
loop_
_entity_poly.entity_id
_entity_poly.type
_entity_poly.pdbx_seq_one_letter_code
_entity_poly.pdbx_strand_id
1 'polypeptide(L)'
;MSTTESTAGQPIVFILDNVTDYQNTADGLNANFEVHILSADGDALAQMVALLDGRTGLDAIHLISHGDAGVLDLGTLSLSSANLGDHSAALAALGASLSPDGDFLLYGCDVAQGEAGVAFVDALAVATGADVAASNDTTGPAAQGGDAVLEYETGSIEAVTLDDSAFQSSLGADSALPAGLTTSPYVFNGADFQLRIDGSISNADLDHDLVSSMLTGINTDRFALSNIADGTVVSVYMGNSSTLDDRIQIIRGGFVLTQNDNSGDGDNSEDAYLSWTYQAGDIVHATTTGTLERGSYSLYVGTASGPAPIASILDNAPVVTVAQPVYAIVENGVGKGWTDSGGSLTGTLSLANGASLGDLSGLGFAVDGPSFSDDGGNLTAIGQFGNLNLNPQTGVYSYNPNVNTIDALGEGETGIDTFTFNATGVAGDVTSGSFSFSVTGSNDAPVISLDGQGATLVEASGADNAVAGKEVAQIGVLMSDAEGSVGLNTSALESDGWVLIPDTSFMSHEALYGSVQLDLTTGQVTYTLNNALEATQLLNSGDSVVESFHVSVIDGGGLTDRVAVSFEVHGADDGLVMAVDQAPPAATYIDGDGFIQTNYGRTGFLNVSDIDTLISSYDGLTFGLQGGVGDDGGNLSVAGQAGYLHLNTGTGKFDYVGNASIIEQLAEGASITEHFTFSVSDVNGVLDTGVYEVQFVGVHTEA
;
A
#
# COMPACT_ATOMS: atom_id res chain seq x y z
N MET A 1 -11.03 -18.17 64.28
CA MET A 1 -11.13 -16.73 63.96
C MET A 1 -12.10 -16.65 62.79
N SER A 2 -13.34 -16.24 63.09
CA SER A 2 -14.38 -15.97 62.10
C SER A 2 -14.33 -14.47 61.91
N THR A 3 -13.86 -13.99 60.77
CA THR A 3 -13.92 -12.59 60.38
C THR A 3 -15.35 -12.32 59.93
N THR A 4 -16.06 -11.53 60.72
CA THR A 4 -17.37 -10.96 60.40
C THR A 4 -17.21 -10.00 59.23
N GLU A 5 -17.78 -10.33 58.07
CA GLU A 5 -18.08 -9.34 57.04
C GLU A 5 -19.04 -8.32 57.66
N SER A 6 -18.60 -7.06 57.69
CA SER A 6 -19.46 -5.92 57.95
C SER A 6 -20.47 -5.83 56.80
N THR A 7 -21.76 -5.83 57.11
CA THR A 7 -22.80 -5.50 56.13
C THR A 7 -22.59 -4.06 55.69
N ALA A 8 -22.14 -3.84 54.45
CA ALA A 8 -21.85 -2.54 53.85
C ALA A 8 -23.03 -1.57 53.98
N GLY A 9 -22.76 -0.31 54.37
CA GLY A 9 -23.74 0.77 54.38
C GLY A 9 -24.07 1.21 52.96
N GLN A 10 -25.27 1.75 52.72
CA GLN A 10 -25.63 2.25 51.38
C GLN A 10 -25.06 3.66 51.19
N PRO A 11 -24.30 3.96 50.10
CA PRO A 11 -23.87 5.33 49.79
C PRO A 11 -25.07 6.20 49.40
N ILE A 12 -25.04 7.47 49.80
CA ILE A 12 -26.09 8.46 49.50
C ILE A 12 -25.54 9.53 48.56
N VAL A 13 -26.35 9.97 47.60
CA VAL A 13 -26.01 11.02 46.64
C VAL A 13 -27.03 12.14 46.75
N PHE A 14 -26.55 13.35 47.00
CA PHE A 14 -27.33 14.58 46.98
C PHE A 14 -27.04 15.36 45.70
N ILE A 15 -28.08 15.87 45.05
CA ILE A 15 -27.97 16.64 43.81
C ILE A 15 -28.82 17.89 43.96
N LEU A 16 -28.26 19.07 43.74
CA LEU A 16 -29.06 20.30 43.73
C LEU A 16 -29.87 20.44 42.44
N ASP A 17 -31.09 20.98 42.55
CA ASP A 17 -32.00 21.19 41.42
C ASP A 17 -31.63 22.38 40.51
N ASN A 18 -30.59 23.16 40.86
CA ASN A 18 -29.98 24.16 39.98
C ASN A 18 -28.85 23.59 39.10
N VAL A 19 -28.43 22.34 39.32
CA VAL A 19 -27.50 21.66 38.41
C VAL A 19 -28.23 21.33 37.09
N THR A 20 -27.61 21.70 35.97
CA THR A 20 -28.21 21.49 34.65
C THR A 20 -28.44 19.99 34.39
N ASP A 21 -29.66 19.65 33.95
CA ASP A 21 -30.12 18.27 33.71
C ASP A 21 -29.99 17.33 34.92
N TYR A 22 -30.13 17.84 36.15
CA TYR A 22 -30.05 17.04 37.38
C TYR A 22 -30.96 15.80 37.38
N GLN A 23 -32.09 15.80 36.65
CA GLN A 23 -32.97 14.63 36.55
C GLN A 23 -32.29 13.48 35.81
N ASN A 24 -31.55 13.77 34.73
CA ASN A 24 -30.83 12.76 33.96
C ASN A 24 -29.63 12.25 34.75
N THR A 25 -28.92 13.12 35.47
CA THR A 25 -27.87 12.75 36.43
C THR A 25 -28.43 11.79 37.48
N ALA A 26 -29.58 12.12 38.08
CA ALA A 26 -30.23 11.27 39.08
C ALA A 26 -30.68 9.91 38.51
N ASP A 27 -31.27 9.89 37.32
CA ASP A 27 -31.75 8.67 36.66
C ASP A 27 -30.61 7.77 36.14
N GLY A 28 -29.44 8.36 35.84
CA GLY A 28 -28.25 7.66 35.36
C GLY A 28 -27.47 6.91 36.43
N LEU A 29 -27.65 7.28 37.71
CA LEU A 29 -26.98 6.62 38.83
C LEU A 29 -27.50 5.20 39.05
N ASN A 30 -26.58 4.28 39.29
CA ASN A 30 -26.94 2.88 39.50
C ASN A 30 -27.76 2.68 40.79
N ALA A 31 -28.48 1.57 40.87
CA ALA A 31 -29.38 1.27 42.00
C ALA A 31 -28.69 1.05 43.37
N ASN A 32 -27.35 1.09 43.43
CA ASN A 32 -26.63 1.01 44.71
C ASN A 32 -26.60 2.36 45.45
N PHE A 33 -26.85 3.48 44.76
CA PHE A 33 -26.92 4.80 45.38
C PHE A 33 -28.33 5.14 45.85
N GLU A 34 -28.45 5.68 47.05
CA GLU A 34 -29.68 6.37 47.48
C GLU A 34 -29.62 7.83 47.02
N VAL A 35 -30.47 8.25 46.09
CA VAL A 35 -30.41 9.60 45.49
C VAL A 35 -31.48 10.53 46.08
N HIS A 36 -31.10 11.74 46.47
CA HIS A 36 -31.99 12.80 46.94
C HIS A 36 -31.74 14.11 46.21
N ILE A 37 -32.82 14.75 45.75
CA ILE A 37 -32.75 16.09 45.13
C ILE A 37 -32.94 17.16 46.21
N LEU A 38 -32.03 18.12 46.24
CA LEU A 38 -32.04 19.26 47.14
C LEU A 38 -32.50 20.51 46.39
N SER A 39 -33.31 21.34 47.03
CA SER A 39 -33.77 22.59 46.41
C SER A 39 -32.76 23.72 46.62
N ALA A 40 -32.31 24.34 45.53
CA ALA A 40 -31.40 25.48 45.53
C ALA A 40 -32.07 26.79 46.00
N ASP A 41 -33.41 26.85 46.03
CA ASP A 41 -34.17 27.96 46.61
C ASP A 41 -34.04 28.04 48.16
N GLY A 42 -33.39 27.06 48.78
CA GLY A 42 -33.18 26.96 50.23
C GLY A 42 -31.73 26.73 50.62
N ASP A 43 -31.49 26.48 51.90
CA ASP A 43 -30.17 26.07 52.42
C ASP A 43 -30.04 24.55 52.23
N ALA A 44 -29.20 24.11 51.29
CA ALA A 44 -29.05 22.69 50.99
C ALA A 44 -28.31 21.92 52.10
N LEU A 45 -27.42 22.57 52.87
CA LEU A 45 -26.78 21.94 54.02
C LEU A 45 -27.82 21.57 55.10
N ALA A 46 -28.77 22.48 55.37
CA ALA A 46 -29.86 22.20 56.28
C ALA A 46 -30.78 21.07 55.79
N GLN A 47 -31.02 20.98 54.48
CA GLN A 47 -31.80 19.90 53.87
C GLN A 47 -31.10 18.54 54.01
N MET A 48 -29.79 18.46 53.75
CA MET A 48 -28.99 17.24 53.94
C MET A 48 -29.06 16.76 55.39
N VAL A 49 -28.85 17.65 56.37
CA VAL A 49 -28.94 17.31 57.80
C VAL A 49 -30.34 16.79 58.16
N ALA A 50 -31.40 17.39 57.63
CA ALA A 50 -32.76 16.93 57.88
C ALA A 50 -33.05 15.54 57.27
N LEU A 51 -32.52 15.25 56.08
CA LEU A 51 -32.65 13.95 55.41
C LEU A 51 -31.84 12.84 56.12
N LEU A 52 -30.74 13.22 56.76
CA LEU A 52 -29.84 12.33 57.48
C LEU A 52 -30.16 12.19 58.98
N ASP A 53 -31.20 12.86 59.48
CA ASP A 53 -31.55 12.82 60.90
C ASP A 53 -31.77 11.39 61.40
N GLY A 54 -31.01 10.98 62.42
CA GLY A 54 -31.04 9.64 63.00
C GLY A 54 -30.39 8.52 62.16
N ARG A 55 -29.78 8.84 61.01
CA ARG A 55 -28.98 7.89 60.22
C ARG A 55 -27.55 7.80 60.77
N THR A 56 -26.96 6.61 60.68
CA THR A 56 -25.57 6.33 61.08
C THR A 56 -25.00 5.19 60.24
N GLY A 57 -23.69 5.18 60.00
CA GLY A 57 -23.01 4.09 59.30
C GLY A 57 -23.17 4.13 57.78
N LEU A 58 -23.26 5.32 57.19
CA LEU A 58 -23.17 5.50 55.75
C LEU A 58 -21.73 5.32 55.27
N ASP A 59 -21.55 4.62 54.15
CA ASP A 59 -20.23 4.38 53.55
C ASP A 59 -19.72 5.65 52.85
N ALA A 60 -20.62 6.44 52.25
CA ALA A 60 -20.26 7.70 51.62
C ALA A 60 -21.44 8.66 51.54
N ILE A 61 -21.15 9.96 51.57
CA ILE A 61 -22.01 11.04 51.10
C ILE A 61 -21.38 11.62 49.83
N HIS A 62 -22.10 11.56 48.72
CA HIS A 62 -21.74 12.29 47.49
C HIS A 62 -22.61 13.54 47.41
N LEU A 63 -22.02 14.67 47.05
CA LEU A 63 -22.75 15.91 46.84
C LEU A 63 -22.39 16.49 45.48
N ILE A 64 -23.39 16.63 44.61
CA ILE A 64 -23.29 17.23 43.29
C ILE A 64 -23.91 18.63 43.37
N SER A 65 -23.06 19.65 43.19
CA SER A 65 -23.44 21.06 43.24
C SER A 65 -22.53 21.89 42.35
N HIS A 66 -22.83 23.18 42.22
CA HIS A 66 -21.86 24.11 41.68
C HIS A 66 -20.75 24.42 42.70
N GLY A 67 -19.60 24.88 42.22
CA GLY A 67 -18.43 25.19 43.04
C GLY A 67 -17.48 26.19 42.38
N ASP A 68 -16.56 26.70 43.20
CA ASP A 68 -15.41 27.52 42.82
C ASP A 68 -14.27 27.32 43.85
N ALA A 69 -13.08 27.88 43.61
CA ALA A 69 -11.91 27.79 44.48
C ALA A 69 -12.21 28.12 45.96
N GLY A 70 -12.39 27.09 46.78
CA GLY A 70 -12.68 27.20 48.21
C GLY A 70 -14.11 27.57 48.57
N VAL A 71 -15.03 27.43 47.62
CA VAL A 71 -16.47 27.72 47.77
C VAL A 71 -17.29 26.55 47.22
N LEU A 72 -18.30 26.15 47.98
CA LEU A 72 -19.30 25.18 47.58
C LEU A 72 -20.68 25.83 47.57
N ASP A 73 -21.35 25.84 46.42
CA ASP A 73 -22.69 26.42 46.29
C ASP A 73 -23.77 25.43 46.75
N LEU A 74 -24.47 25.77 47.82
CA LEU A 74 -25.52 24.99 48.45
C LEU A 74 -26.88 25.69 48.34
N GLY A 75 -27.10 26.43 47.25
CA GLY A 75 -28.33 27.17 46.95
C GLY A 75 -28.29 28.58 47.56
N THR A 76 -29.09 28.83 48.60
CA THR A 76 -29.02 30.12 49.32
C THR A 76 -27.80 30.28 50.23
N LEU A 77 -26.97 29.24 50.34
CA LEU A 77 -25.76 29.20 51.15
C LEU A 77 -24.56 28.90 50.25
N SER A 78 -23.59 29.83 50.18
CA SER A 78 -22.25 29.53 49.65
C SER A 78 -21.34 29.17 50.83
N LEU A 79 -21.02 27.89 50.98
CA LEU A 79 -20.19 27.40 52.07
C LEU A 79 -18.71 27.62 51.73
N SER A 80 -17.96 28.23 52.65
CA SER A 80 -16.53 28.51 52.47
C SER A 80 -15.80 28.53 53.81
N SER A 81 -14.47 28.57 53.77
CA SER A 81 -13.63 28.69 54.99
C SER A 81 -14.04 29.84 55.91
N ALA A 82 -14.67 30.89 55.38
CA ALA A 82 -15.09 32.06 56.14
C ALA A 82 -16.31 31.80 57.04
N ASN A 83 -17.20 30.87 56.68
CA ASN A 83 -18.46 30.61 57.38
C ASN A 83 -18.64 29.18 57.90
N LEU A 84 -17.71 28.25 57.62
CA LEU A 84 -17.74 26.88 58.17
C LEU A 84 -17.98 26.82 59.68
N GLY A 85 -17.37 27.74 60.44
CA GLY A 85 -17.53 27.83 61.90
C GLY A 85 -18.97 28.08 62.34
N ASP A 86 -19.71 28.89 61.59
CA ASP A 86 -21.12 29.22 61.86
C ASP A 86 -22.04 28.02 61.59
N HIS A 87 -21.60 27.07 60.74
CA HIS A 87 -22.32 25.86 60.36
C HIS A 87 -21.77 24.58 61.04
N SER A 88 -20.86 24.71 62.01
CA SER A 88 -20.18 23.58 62.67
C SER A 88 -21.13 22.52 63.25
N ALA A 89 -22.29 22.90 63.78
CA ALA A 89 -23.27 21.94 64.30
C ALA A 89 -23.93 21.10 63.20
N ALA A 90 -24.19 21.69 62.03
CA ALA A 90 -24.76 21.00 60.87
C ALA A 90 -23.73 20.06 60.24
N LEU A 91 -22.49 20.53 60.07
CA LEU A 91 -21.38 19.74 59.52
C LEU A 91 -21.02 18.54 60.41
N ALA A 92 -20.99 18.74 61.73
CA ALA A 92 -20.80 17.64 62.68
C ALA A 92 -21.94 16.61 62.65
N ALA A 93 -23.18 17.05 62.37
CA ALA A 93 -24.32 16.16 62.21
C ALA A 93 -24.23 15.34 60.90
N LEU A 94 -23.76 15.94 59.79
CA LEU A 94 -23.45 15.20 58.57
C LEU A 94 -22.39 14.13 58.82
N GLY A 95 -21.27 14.49 59.44
CA GLY A 95 -20.20 13.55 59.76
C GLY A 95 -20.63 12.43 60.69
N ALA A 96 -21.49 12.72 61.69
CA ALA A 96 -22.03 11.70 62.59
C ALA A 96 -22.93 10.65 61.91
N SER A 97 -23.39 10.93 60.69
CA SER A 97 -24.17 9.98 59.89
C SER A 97 -23.30 8.96 59.12
N LEU A 98 -22.02 9.30 58.89
CA LEU A 98 -21.05 8.44 58.23
C LEU A 98 -20.57 7.31 59.16
N SER A 99 -20.06 6.25 58.57
CA SER A 99 -19.28 5.23 59.26
C SER A 99 -17.90 5.80 59.68
N PRO A 100 -17.14 5.12 60.56
CA PRO A 100 -15.78 5.56 60.92
C PRO A 100 -14.82 5.70 59.73
N ASP A 101 -15.05 4.93 58.66
CA ASP A 101 -14.30 4.93 57.41
C ASP A 101 -15.19 5.47 56.26
N GLY A 102 -16.12 6.38 56.60
CA GLY A 102 -17.09 6.93 55.65
C GLY A 102 -16.61 8.25 55.04
N ASP A 103 -16.82 8.40 53.73
CA ASP A 103 -16.27 9.50 52.95
C ASP A 103 -17.30 10.59 52.62
N PHE A 104 -16.82 11.82 52.41
CA PHE A 104 -17.61 12.93 51.86
C PHE A 104 -16.99 13.43 50.54
N LEU A 105 -17.67 13.16 49.43
CA LEU A 105 -17.20 13.42 48.08
C LEU A 105 -17.95 14.61 47.47
N LEU A 106 -17.21 15.65 47.07
CA LEU A 106 -17.74 16.91 46.57
C LEU A 106 -17.50 17.03 45.06
N TYR A 107 -18.58 16.95 44.29
CA TYR A 107 -18.58 17.13 42.84
C TYR A 107 -19.09 18.54 42.54
N GLY A 108 -18.17 19.50 42.55
CA GLY A 108 -18.39 20.87 42.11
C GLY A 108 -17.09 21.40 41.54
N CYS A 109 -17.18 22.21 40.49
CA CYS A 109 -15.99 22.69 39.79
C CYS A 109 -15.05 23.44 40.73
N ASP A 110 -13.76 23.17 40.59
CA ASP A 110 -12.67 23.94 41.16
C ASP A 110 -12.70 24.08 42.70
N VAL A 111 -13.52 23.31 43.43
CA VAL A 111 -13.72 23.45 44.88
C VAL A 111 -12.40 23.37 45.65
N ALA A 112 -11.49 22.49 45.23
CA ALA A 112 -10.15 22.31 45.78
C ALA A 112 -9.06 23.09 45.03
N GLN A 113 -9.41 23.96 44.09
CA GLN A 113 -8.45 24.70 43.29
C GLN A 113 -7.64 25.68 44.14
N GLY A 114 -6.32 25.61 43.99
CA GLY A 114 -5.38 26.54 44.63
C GLY A 114 -5.31 26.45 46.15
N GLU A 115 -4.59 27.39 46.77
CA GLU A 115 -4.36 27.40 48.22
C GLU A 115 -5.66 27.63 49.03
N ALA A 116 -6.61 28.40 48.46
CA ALA A 116 -7.90 28.66 49.08
C ALA A 116 -8.81 27.42 49.08
N GLY A 117 -8.86 26.68 47.95
CA GLY A 117 -9.62 25.44 47.82
C GLY A 117 -9.12 24.34 48.75
N VAL A 118 -7.81 24.09 48.73
CA VAL A 118 -7.17 23.14 49.66
C VAL A 118 -7.48 23.46 51.12
N ALA A 119 -7.35 24.73 51.53
CA ALA A 119 -7.65 25.14 52.90
C ALA A 119 -9.13 24.94 53.28
N PHE A 120 -10.04 25.12 52.33
CA PHE A 120 -11.46 24.88 52.53
C PHE A 120 -11.78 23.40 52.73
N VAL A 121 -11.26 22.52 51.86
CA VAL A 121 -11.48 21.07 51.96
C VAL A 121 -10.89 20.52 53.28
N ASP A 122 -9.69 20.96 53.66
CA ASP A 122 -9.07 20.60 54.95
C ASP A 122 -9.94 21.04 56.14
N ALA A 123 -10.45 22.27 56.10
CA ALA A 123 -11.29 22.81 57.18
C ALA A 123 -12.65 22.09 57.25
N LEU A 124 -13.20 21.69 56.10
CA LEU A 124 -14.44 20.93 56.01
C LEU A 124 -14.26 19.51 56.57
N ALA A 125 -13.17 18.83 56.25
CA ALA A 125 -12.81 17.53 56.80
C ALA A 125 -12.69 17.57 58.34
N VAL A 126 -12.09 18.64 58.88
CA VAL A 126 -12.06 18.86 60.33
C VAL A 126 -13.45 19.11 60.93
N ALA A 127 -14.32 19.83 60.21
CA ALA A 127 -15.66 20.18 60.69
C ALA A 127 -16.64 19.00 60.68
N THR A 128 -16.54 18.12 59.68
CA THR A 128 -17.34 16.89 59.59
C THR A 128 -16.72 15.75 60.39
N GLY A 129 -15.39 15.70 60.49
CA GLY A 129 -14.65 14.57 61.06
C GLY A 129 -14.61 13.36 60.13
N ALA A 130 -14.84 13.57 58.83
CA ALA A 130 -14.80 12.55 57.78
C ALA A 130 -13.62 12.81 56.84
N ASP A 131 -13.29 11.80 56.04
CA ASP A 131 -12.36 11.93 54.92
C ASP A 131 -13.11 12.61 53.75
N VAL A 132 -12.47 13.59 53.11
CA VAL A 132 -13.13 14.47 52.12
C VAL A 132 -12.33 14.52 50.83
N ALA A 133 -13.01 14.35 49.70
CA ALA A 133 -12.44 14.52 48.37
C ALA A 133 -13.22 15.56 47.56
N ALA A 134 -12.52 16.37 46.76
CA ALA A 134 -13.10 17.40 45.93
C ALA A 134 -12.29 17.62 44.64
N SER A 135 -12.96 18.07 43.59
CA SER A 135 -12.32 18.41 42.31
C SER A 135 -11.56 19.74 42.42
N ASN A 136 -10.40 19.83 41.77
CA ASN A 136 -9.58 21.04 41.68
C ASN A 136 -9.60 21.70 40.29
N ASP A 137 -10.38 21.15 39.37
CA ASP A 137 -10.62 21.64 38.03
C ASP A 137 -12.12 21.54 37.69
N THR A 138 -12.47 21.68 36.42
CA THR A 138 -13.86 21.64 35.98
C THR A 138 -14.44 20.23 36.18
N THR A 139 -15.47 20.09 37.01
CA THR A 139 -16.21 18.83 37.16
C THR A 139 -17.30 18.70 36.09
N GLY A 140 -17.32 17.60 35.33
CA GLY A 140 -18.36 17.32 34.33
C GLY A 140 -17.89 16.46 33.15
N PRO A 141 -18.60 16.46 32.01
CA PRO A 141 -18.18 15.69 30.84
C PRO A 141 -16.87 16.22 30.21
N ALA A 142 -15.99 15.32 29.78
CA ALA A 142 -14.76 15.65 29.03
C ALA A 142 -15.02 16.51 27.78
N ALA A 143 -16.18 16.35 27.14
CA ALA A 143 -16.60 17.16 25.99
C ALA A 143 -16.77 18.66 26.33
N GLN A 144 -17.01 18.97 27.61
CA GLN A 144 -17.16 20.33 28.14
C GLN A 144 -15.90 20.77 28.92
N GLY A 145 -14.80 20.02 28.79
CA GLY A 145 -13.52 20.36 29.39
C GLY A 145 -13.37 19.98 30.87
N GLY A 146 -14.29 19.18 31.42
CA GLY A 146 -14.21 18.68 32.79
C GLY A 146 -14.10 17.16 32.88
N ASP A 147 -13.94 16.63 34.09
CA ASP A 147 -14.05 15.20 34.37
C ASP A 147 -14.75 14.93 35.72
N ALA A 148 -14.93 13.68 36.11
CA ALA A 148 -15.49 13.30 37.42
C ALA A 148 -14.43 13.03 38.49
N VAL A 149 -13.16 13.34 38.22
CA VAL A 149 -12.05 13.06 39.13
C VAL A 149 -12.08 14.05 40.30
N LEU A 150 -11.69 13.56 41.48
CA LEU A 150 -11.53 14.35 42.69
C LEU A 150 -10.06 14.35 43.04
N GLU A 151 -9.32 15.35 42.55
CA GLU A 151 -7.86 15.38 42.58
C GLU A 151 -7.29 15.66 43.97
N TYR A 152 -8.09 16.33 44.81
CA TYR A 152 -7.68 16.67 46.16
C TYR A 152 -8.48 15.85 47.18
N GLU A 153 -7.76 15.12 48.01
CA GLU A 153 -8.32 14.30 49.08
C GLU A 153 -7.64 14.59 50.42
N THR A 154 -8.42 14.45 51.48
CA THR A 154 -7.99 14.55 52.87
C THR A 154 -8.43 13.29 53.59
N GLY A 155 -7.48 12.54 54.13
CA GLY A 155 -7.76 11.20 54.67
C GLY A 155 -7.55 10.10 53.62
N SER A 156 -8.23 8.96 53.75
CA SER A 156 -8.20 7.87 52.77
C SER A 156 -9.60 7.68 52.20
N ILE A 157 -9.74 7.72 50.86
CA ILE A 157 -11.04 7.59 50.20
C ILE A 157 -11.23 6.15 49.76
N GLU A 158 -12.16 5.45 50.41
CA GLU A 158 -12.52 4.06 50.09
C GLU A 158 -13.83 3.91 49.33
N ALA A 159 -14.62 4.98 49.27
CA ALA A 159 -15.87 5.06 48.54
C ALA A 159 -15.67 4.94 47.02
N VAL A 160 -16.65 4.34 46.37
CA VAL A 160 -16.71 4.30 44.89
C VAL A 160 -17.10 5.67 44.39
N THR A 161 -16.22 6.36 43.68
CA THR A 161 -16.50 7.66 43.05
C THR A 161 -17.54 7.54 41.93
N LEU A 162 -18.18 8.67 41.59
CA LEU A 162 -18.99 8.77 40.39
C LEU A 162 -18.10 8.78 39.15
N ASP A 163 -18.63 8.32 38.02
CA ASP A 163 -17.94 8.36 36.73
C ASP A 163 -18.43 9.54 35.88
N ASP A 164 -17.70 9.87 34.82
CA ASP A 164 -18.04 10.98 33.91
C ASP A 164 -19.45 10.84 33.32
N SER A 165 -19.97 9.62 33.17
CA SER A 165 -21.30 9.38 32.61
C SER A 165 -22.44 9.80 33.54
N ALA A 166 -22.14 9.99 34.83
CA ALA A 166 -23.06 10.59 35.78
C ALA A 166 -23.34 12.06 35.45
N PHE A 167 -22.45 12.77 34.76
CA PHE A 167 -22.58 14.19 34.46
C PHE A 167 -23.01 14.40 33.01
N GLN A 168 -23.98 15.29 32.79
CA GLN A 168 -24.42 15.70 31.44
C GLN A 168 -23.95 17.12 31.10
N SER A 169 -23.52 17.89 32.10
CA SER A 169 -23.03 19.26 31.98
C SER A 169 -21.91 19.56 32.99
N SER A 170 -21.10 20.57 32.71
CA SER A 170 -20.09 21.11 33.63
C SER A 170 -20.75 21.83 34.82
N LEU A 171 -20.14 21.72 36.00
CA LEU A 171 -20.65 22.26 37.27
C LEU A 171 -20.06 23.65 37.64
N GLY A 172 -19.47 24.39 36.70
CA GLY A 172 -18.83 25.70 36.96
C GLY A 172 -19.85 26.79 37.26
N ALA A 173 -19.52 27.76 38.13
CA ALA A 173 -20.41 28.87 38.48
C ALA A 173 -19.72 30.24 38.55
N ASP A 174 -20.10 31.15 37.65
CA ASP A 174 -20.75 32.42 37.98
C ASP A 174 -22.26 32.20 37.75
N SER A 175 -23.03 32.02 38.82
CA SER A 175 -24.49 31.74 38.72
C SER A 175 -25.35 32.91 39.20
N ALA A 176 -24.73 34.07 39.48
CA ALA A 176 -25.39 35.16 40.20
C ALA A 176 -26.07 36.16 39.25
N LEU A 177 -27.11 35.71 38.53
CA LEU A 177 -27.93 36.63 37.74
C LEU A 177 -28.61 37.70 38.62
N PRO A 178 -28.61 38.98 38.21
CA PRO A 178 -29.40 40.02 38.84
C PRO A 178 -30.86 39.58 38.96
N ALA A 179 -31.52 39.93 40.07
CA ALA A 179 -32.88 39.46 40.38
C ALA A 179 -33.92 39.70 39.26
N GLY A 180 -33.68 40.66 38.36
CA GLY A 180 -34.53 40.93 37.20
C GLY A 180 -34.29 40.07 35.96
N LEU A 181 -33.23 39.24 35.92
CA LEU A 181 -32.86 38.38 34.79
C LEU A 181 -33.04 36.89 35.06
N THR A 182 -33.48 36.52 36.26
CA THR A 182 -33.69 35.12 36.68
C THR A 182 -34.95 34.51 36.06
N THR A 183 -36.02 35.31 35.86
CA THR A 183 -37.30 34.82 35.33
C THR A 183 -37.92 35.82 34.35
N SER A 184 -38.54 35.32 33.27
CA SER A 184 -39.19 36.17 32.26
C SER A 184 -40.48 36.80 32.82
N PRO A 185 -40.75 38.10 32.59
CA PRO A 185 -40.00 39.02 31.72
C PRO A 185 -38.69 39.51 32.33
N TYR A 186 -37.62 39.46 31.54
CA TYR A 186 -36.28 39.85 31.95
C TYR A 186 -36.13 41.37 31.92
N VAL A 187 -35.91 41.99 33.07
CA VAL A 187 -35.81 43.46 33.20
C VAL A 187 -34.61 43.83 34.06
N PHE A 188 -33.64 44.52 33.47
CA PHE A 188 -32.44 44.96 34.19
C PHE A 188 -32.01 46.35 33.74
N ASN A 189 -31.58 47.17 34.70
CA ASN A 189 -31.14 48.56 34.50
C ASN A 189 -32.12 49.43 33.66
N GLY A 190 -33.43 49.17 33.79
CA GLY A 190 -34.48 49.88 33.05
C GLY A 190 -34.67 49.45 31.60
N ALA A 191 -33.97 48.40 31.13
CA ALA A 191 -34.16 47.78 29.82
C ALA A 191 -35.00 46.50 29.92
N ASP A 192 -35.87 46.30 28.93
CA ASP A 192 -36.63 45.06 28.74
C ASP A 192 -35.86 44.13 27.81
N PHE A 193 -35.46 42.97 28.31
CA PHE A 193 -34.81 41.91 27.53
C PHE A 193 -35.86 40.92 27.03
N GLN A 194 -35.97 40.80 25.71
CA GLN A 194 -37.01 40.00 25.06
C GLN A 194 -36.51 38.63 24.59
N LEU A 195 -35.18 38.45 24.55
CA LEU A 195 -34.51 37.24 24.13
C LEU A 195 -33.47 36.85 25.19
N ARG A 196 -33.47 35.57 25.57
CA ARG A 196 -32.39 34.92 26.31
C ARG A 196 -31.84 33.80 25.43
N ILE A 197 -30.52 33.68 25.40
CA ILE A 197 -29.78 32.66 24.66
C ILE A 197 -28.81 32.06 25.67
N ASP A 198 -28.90 30.76 25.90
CA ASP A 198 -27.87 30.05 26.65
C ASP A 198 -26.87 29.51 25.62
N GLY A 199 -25.59 29.87 25.79
CA GLY A 199 -24.50 29.58 24.87
C GLY A 199 -23.36 28.83 25.54
N SER A 200 -22.45 28.30 24.74
CA SER A 200 -21.27 27.58 25.21
C SER A 200 -20.09 27.88 24.29
N ILE A 201 -19.02 28.42 24.85
CA ILE A 201 -17.77 28.71 24.17
C ILE A 201 -16.83 27.51 24.33
N SER A 202 -16.41 26.98 23.19
CA SER A 202 -15.57 25.80 23.04
C SER A 202 -14.39 26.12 22.10
N ASN A 203 -13.53 25.13 21.85
CA ASN A 203 -12.50 25.26 20.82
C ASN A 203 -13.04 25.39 19.39
N ALA A 204 -14.31 25.06 19.16
CA ALA A 204 -14.94 25.24 17.86
C ALA A 204 -15.18 26.72 17.54
N ASP A 205 -15.19 27.57 18.55
CA ASP A 205 -15.54 28.99 18.48
C ASP A 205 -14.30 29.89 18.35
N LEU A 206 -13.16 29.31 17.97
CA LEU A 206 -11.91 30.05 17.77
C LEU A 206 -12.05 31.07 16.63
N ASP A 207 -12.02 32.35 16.96
CA ASP A 207 -12.14 33.40 15.94
C ASP A 207 -10.83 33.51 15.14
N HIS A 208 -10.94 33.28 13.83
CA HIS A 208 -9.84 33.38 12.87
C HIS A 208 -9.94 34.65 12.00
N ASP A 209 -10.89 35.56 12.26
CA ASP A 209 -11.07 36.78 11.47
C ASP A 209 -9.99 37.82 11.77
N LEU A 210 -9.18 38.12 10.75
CA LEU A 210 -7.99 38.99 10.81
C LEU A 210 -8.39 40.46 10.63
N VAL A 211 -9.03 41.08 11.62
CA VAL A 211 -9.27 42.53 11.55
C VAL A 211 -8.96 43.27 12.86
N SER A 212 -7.71 43.72 12.93
CA SER A 212 -7.19 44.92 13.61
C SER A 212 -7.63 45.19 15.07
N SER A 213 -6.66 45.00 15.97
CA SER A 213 -6.52 45.51 17.36
C SER A 213 -7.06 44.67 18.52
N MET A 214 -7.47 43.43 18.28
CA MET A 214 -8.00 42.52 19.31
C MET A 214 -7.25 41.18 19.28
N LEU A 215 -7.11 40.55 20.45
CA LEU A 215 -6.36 39.31 20.70
C LEU A 215 -6.67 38.24 19.65
N THR A 216 -5.67 37.88 18.85
CA THR A 216 -5.73 36.70 17.96
C THR A 216 -5.72 35.44 18.81
N GLY A 217 -6.62 34.49 18.54
CA GLY A 217 -6.62 33.17 19.17
C GLY A 217 -7.49 33.04 20.41
N ILE A 218 -8.58 33.82 20.50
CA ILE A 218 -9.59 33.73 21.54
C ILE A 218 -10.84 33.02 21.02
N ASN A 219 -11.52 32.23 21.86
CA ASN A 219 -12.78 31.60 21.46
C ASN A 219 -13.94 32.57 21.74
N THR A 220 -14.83 32.79 20.77
CA THR A 220 -15.97 33.70 20.88
C THR A 220 -17.16 33.26 20.04
N ASP A 221 -18.34 33.34 20.64
CA ASP A 221 -19.59 33.16 19.91
C ASP A 221 -20.01 34.46 19.22
N ARG A 222 -20.43 34.36 17.95
CA ARG A 222 -20.82 35.51 17.12
C ARG A 222 -22.28 35.45 16.75
N PHE A 223 -23.03 36.52 17.01
CA PHE A 223 -24.46 36.62 16.73
C PHE A 223 -24.76 37.76 15.75
N ALA A 224 -25.32 37.42 14.59
CA ALA A 224 -26.01 38.40 13.76
C ALA A 224 -27.38 38.69 14.38
N LEU A 225 -27.66 39.96 14.63
CA LEU A 225 -28.98 40.39 15.07
C LEU A 225 -29.87 40.73 13.87
N SER A 226 -31.16 40.43 14.00
CA SER A 226 -32.17 40.76 13.00
C SER A 226 -33.52 41.01 13.68
N ASN A 227 -34.53 41.40 12.89
CA ASN A 227 -35.84 41.84 13.38
C ASN A 227 -35.78 43.13 14.24
N ILE A 228 -34.75 43.96 14.04
CA ILE A 228 -34.54 45.24 14.71
C ILE A 228 -34.48 46.32 13.63
N ALA A 229 -35.20 47.43 13.80
CA ALA A 229 -35.13 48.55 12.88
C ALA A 229 -33.85 49.38 13.12
N ASP A 230 -33.19 49.84 12.05
CA ASP A 230 -32.05 50.75 12.14
C ASP A 230 -32.38 51.98 12.99
N GLY A 231 -31.47 52.33 13.89
CA GLY A 231 -31.65 53.43 14.84
C GLY A 231 -32.32 53.04 16.16
N THR A 232 -32.74 51.78 16.32
CA THR A 232 -33.28 51.27 17.60
C THR A 232 -32.14 51.11 18.62
N VAL A 233 -32.40 51.46 19.88
CA VAL A 233 -31.47 51.17 20.98
C VAL A 233 -31.63 49.71 21.39
N VAL A 234 -30.52 48.97 21.32
CA VAL A 234 -30.42 47.57 21.74
C VAL A 234 -29.60 47.52 23.03
N SER A 235 -30.03 46.70 23.98
CA SER A 235 -29.27 46.36 25.18
C SER A 235 -28.92 44.88 25.16
N VAL A 236 -27.71 44.56 25.56
CA VAL A 236 -27.22 43.18 25.71
C VAL A 236 -26.61 43.03 27.09
N TYR A 237 -26.91 41.91 27.73
CA TYR A 237 -26.29 41.50 28.99
C TYR A 237 -25.79 40.07 28.85
N MET A 238 -24.63 39.76 29.40
CA MET A 238 -24.03 38.44 29.48
C MET A 238 -23.65 38.20 30.93
N GLY A 239 -24.01 37.03 31.45
CA GLY A 239 -23.78 36.57 32.82
C GLY A 239 -24.21 35.11 32.93
N ASN A 240 -24.32 34.57 34.14
CA ASN A 240 -24.54 33.12 34.36
C ASN A 240 -23.46 32.29 33.67
N SER A 241 -22.23 32.78 33.72
CA SER A 241 -21.09 32.24 33.01
C SER A 241 -20.46 31.09 33.78
N SER A 242 -19.77 30.16 33.14
CA SER A 242 -18.94 29.20 33.89
C SER A 242 -17.56 29.77 34.22
N THR A 243 -17.33 31.07 34.00
CA THR A 243 -16.08 31.78 34.33
C THR A 243 -16.38 33.12 34.98
N LEU A 244 -15.43 33.64 35.76
CA LEU A 244 -15.60 34.86 36.58
C LEU A 244 -15.62 36.20 35.82
N ASP A 245 -15.39 36.22 34.51
CA ASP A 245 -15.28 37.46 33.75
C ASP A 245 -15.93 37.25 32.38
N ASP A 246 -16.85 38.15 32.03
CA ASP A 246 -17.57 38.12 30.77
C ASP A 246 -17.24 39.36 29.93
N ARG A 247 -17.29 39.19 28.62
CA ARG A 247 -16.99 40.25 27.66
C ARG A 247 -17.93 40.23 26.48
N ILE A 248 -18.49 41.40 26.18
CA ILE A 248 -19.29 41.62 24.98
C ILE A 248 -18.61 42.66 24.08
N GLN A 249 -18.60 42.40 22.78
CA GLN A 249 -18.24 43.39 21.77
C GLN A 249 -19.29 43.51 20.68
N ILE A 250 -19.47 44.71 20.17
CA ILE A 250 -20.34 44.98 19.03
C ILE A 250 -19.47 45.33 17.84
N ILE A 251 -19.54 44.54 16.78
CA ILE A 251 -18.78 44.74 15.56
C ILE A 251 -19.68 45.34 14.48
N ARG A 252 -19.20 46.39 13.81
CA ARG A 252 -19.86 47.00 12.64
C ARG A 252 -18.84 47.14 11.52
N GLY A 253 -19.12 46.49 10.39
CA GLY A 253 -18.25 46.57 9.20
C GLY A 253 -16.81 46.14 9.46
N GLY A 254 -16.60 45.15 10.35
CA GLY A 254 -15.28 44.63 10.73
C GLY A 254 -14.53 45.45 11.78
N PHE A 255 -15.16 46.44 12.42
CA PHE A 255 -14.56 47.23 13.50
C PHE A 255 -15.37 47.12 14.79
N VAL A 256 -14.69 47.06 15.94
CA VAL A 256 -15.33 47.16 17.26
C VAL A 256 -15.95 48.54 17.39
N LEU A 257 -17.29 48.58 17.42
CA LEU A 257 -18.09 49.79 17.65
C LEU A 257 -18.10 50.16 19.13
N THR A 258 -18.35 49.19 19.99
CA THR A 258 -18.35 49.33 21.45
C THR A 258 -18.07 47.96 22.08
N GLN A 259 -17.56 47.96 23.31
CA GLN A 259 -17.29 46.76 24.08
C GLN A 259 -17.46 47.07 25.57
N ASN A 260 -17.74 46.03 26.35
CA ASN A 260 -17.64 46.07 27.80
C ASN A 260 -16.91 44.80 28.22
N ASP A 261 -15.85 45.02 28.97
CA ASP A 261 -14.91 44.05 29.52
C ASP A 261 -14.66 44.36 31.01
N ASN A 262 -15.70 44.87 31.72
CA ASN A 262 -15.77 45.17 33.17
C ASN A 262 -15.88 46.69 33.55
N SER A 263 -16.89 47.40 33.05
CA SER A 263 -17.22 48.76 33.52
C SER A 263 -18.74 49.02 33.68
N GLY A 264 -19.36 48.18 34.52
CA GLY A 264 -20.81 48.07 34.73
C GLY A 264 -21.45 48.96 35.78
N ASP A 265 -21.05 48.99 37.06
CA ASP A 265 -21.77 49.77 38.09
C ASP A 265 -21.00 50.09 39.40
N GLY A 266 -19.76 49.62 39.55
CA GLY A 266 -18.89 50.01 40.68
C GLY A 266 -18.95 49.08 41.90
N ASP A 267 -19.50 47.88 41.75
CA ASP A 267 -18.96 46.71 42.43
C ASP A 267 -18.19 45.83 41.43
N ASN A 268 -17.44 44.84 41.91
CA ASN A 268 -16.70 43.90 41.08
C ASN A 268 -17.65 42.86 40.45
N SER A 269 -18.74 43.28 39.80
CA SER A 269 -19.70 42.34 39.21
C SER A 269 -19.10 41.67 37.98
N GLU A 270 -19.25 40.35 37.97
CA GLU A 270 -18.67 39.32 37.10
C GLU A 270 -19.32 39.30 35.68
N ASP A 271 -20.15 40.30 35.35
CA ASP A 271 -21.06 40.34 34.19
C ASP A 271 -20.77 41.49 33.19
N ALA A 272 -21.11 41.29 31.92
CA ALA A 272 -21.02 42.32 30.88
C ALA A 272 -22.39 42.89 30.46
N TYR A 273 -22.56 44.22 30.53
CA TYR A 273 -23.75 44.93 30.02
C TYR A 273 -23.38 46.02 29.00
N LEU A 274 -24.06 46.06 27.86
CA LEU A 274 -23.90 47.08 26.83
C LEU A 274 -25.23 47.60 26.29
N SER A 275 -25.22 48.83 25.81
CA SER A 275 -26.31 49.37 24.99
C SER A 275 -25.78 50.24 23.86
N TRP A 276 -26.33 50.08 22.66
CA TRP A 276 -25.92 50.86 21.48
C TRP A 276 -27.10 51.12 20.53
N THR A 277 -26.87 52.01 19.56
CA THR A 277 -27.82 52.26 18.47
C THR A 277 -27.54 51.32 17.30
N TYR A 278 -28.46 50.39 17.07
CA TYR A 278 -28.34 49.31 16.09
C TYR A 278 -28.38 49.81 14.64
N GLN A 279 -27.59 49.17 13.79
CA GLN A 279 -27.69 49.21 12.33
C GLN A 279 -27.66 47.78 11.77
N ALA A 280 -28.36 47.56 10.67
CA ALA A 280 -28.36 46.28 9.98
C ALA A 280 -26.92 45.82 9.66
N GLY A 281 -26.58 44.62 10.13
CA GLY A 281 -25.24 44.04 9.99
C GLY A 281 -24.33 44.23 11.19
N ASP A 282 -24.82 44.81 12.30
CA ASP A 282 -24.11 44.73 13.59
C ASP A 282 -24.07 43.27 14.07
N ILE A 283 -22.90 42.86 14.57
CA ILE A 283 -22.63 41.53 15.12
C ILE A 283 -22.29 41.67 16.60
N VAL A 284 -22.86 40.81 17.44
CA VAL A 284 -22.50 40.69 18.87
C VAL A 284 -21.47 39.57 19.00
N HIS A 285 -20.30 39.86 19.57
CA HIS A 285 -19.33 38.87 20.01
C HIS A 285 -19.51 38.68 21.51
N ALA A 286 -19.71 37.44 21.94
CA ALA A 286 -19.78 37.02 23.34
C ALA A 286 -18.54 36.19 23.68
N THR A 287 -17.84 36.55 24.77
CA THR A 287 -16.59 35.91 25.19
C THR A 287 -16.59 35.75 26.70
N THR A 288 -16.21 34.57 27.19
CA THR A 288 -15.92 34.32 28.61
C THR A 288 -14.41 34.47 28.82
N THR A 289 -13.96 35.27 29.77
CA THR A 289 -12.53 35.56 30.00
C THR A 289 -11.97 34.72 31.15
N GLY A 290 -11.02 33.84 30.81
CA GLY A 290 -10.39 32.89 31.75
C GLY A 290 -9.14 32.22 31.14
N THR A 291 -8.56 31.22 31.82
CA THR A 291 -7.50 30.40 31.21
C THR A 291 -8.11 29.58 30.09
N LEU A 292 -7.89 30.00 28.83
CA LEU A 292 -8.36 29.40 27.57
C LEU A 292 -9.71 29.89 27.01
N GLU A 293 -10.42 30.79 27.71
CA GLU A 293 -11.68 31.43 27.22
C GLU A 293 -12.70 30.38 26.73
N ARG A 294 -13.13 29.50 27.62
CA ARG A 294 -14.13 28.45 27.36
C ARG A 294 -15.14 28.46 28.48
N GLY A 295 -16.37 28.05 28.19
CA GLY A 295 -17.41 27.98 29.22
C GLY A 295 -18.83 28.18 28.72
N SER A 296 -19.80 27.94 29.58
CA SER A 296 -21.20 28.29 29.32
C SER A 296 -21.48 29.74 29.69
N TYR A 297 -22.54 30.33 29.12
CA TYR A 297 -23.04 31.66 29.50
C TYR A 297 -24.53 31.83 29.14
N SER A 298 -25.17 32.87 29.68
CA SER A 298 -26.49 33.32 29.25
C SER A 298 -26.43 34.75 28.69
N LEU A 299 -26.79 34.92 27.43
CA LEU A 299 -26.88 36.20 26.73
C LEU A 299 -28.32 36.67 26.61
N TYR A 300 -28.58 37.86 27.13
CA TYR A 300 -29.87 38.52 27.11
C TYR A 300 -29.83 39.66 26.11
N VAL A 301 -30.78 39.72 25.18
CA VAL A 301 -30.88 40.77 24.16
C VAL A 301 -32.26 41.44 24.25
N GLY A 302 -32.25 42.77 24.31
CA GLY A 302 -33.43 43.61 24.46
C GLY A 302 -33.41 44.81 23.54
N THR A 303 -34.59 45.33 23.21
CA THR A 303 -34.77 46.58 22.47
C THR A 303 -35.60 47.55 23.29
N ALA A 304 -35.30 48.85 23.22
CA ALA A 304 -36.06 49.89 23.95
C ALA A 304 -37.52 50.02 23.49
N SER A 305 -37.82 49.59 22.26
CA SER A 305 -39.17 49.51 21.71
C SER A 305 -39.17 48.66 20.43
N GLY A 306 -40.13 47.75 20.28
CA GLY A 306 -40.29 46.97 19.06
C GLY A 306 -40.62 45.50 19.31
N PRO A 307 -40.66 44.67 18.24
CA PRO A 307 -40.74 43.22 18.38
C PRO A 307 -39.44 42.66 18.99
N ALA A 308 -39.50 41.43 19.52
CA ALA A 308 -38.33 40.75 20.06
C ALA A 308 -37.24 40.61 18.98
N PRO A 309 -35.96 40.89 19.31
CA PRO A 309 -34.86 40.68 18.39
C PRO A 309 -34.70 39.19 18.10
N ILE A 310 -34.12 38.87 16.94
CA ILE A 310 -33.70 37.52 16.58
C ILE A 310 -32.18 37.53 16.51
N ALA A 311 -31.53 36.59 17.20
CA ALA A 311 -30.10 36.35 17.09
C ALA A 311 -29.86 35.05 16.33
N SER A 312 -29.03 35.10 15.30
CA SER A 312 -28.54 33.92 14.58
C SER A 312 -27.04 33.78 14.80
N ILE A 313 -26.62 32.60 15.26
CA ILE A 313 -25.20 32.25 15.42
C ILE A 313 -24.52 32.26 14.04
N LEU A 314 -23.33 32.85 13.97
CA LEU A 314 -22.50 33.01 12.78
C LEU A 314 -21.31 32.04 12.75
N ASP A 315 -21.07 31.27 13.83
CA ASP A 315 -19.96 30.32 13.92
C ASP A 315 -20.39 28.84 13.82
N ASN A 316 -19.48 28.03 13.28
CA ASN A 316 -19.52 26.58 12.96
C ASN A 316 -19.12 26.23 11.50
N ALA A 317 -18.07 26.86 10.96
CA ALA A 317 -17.35 26.24 9.84
C ALA A 317 -16.28 25.30 10.41
N PRO A 318 -16.48 23.96 10.42
CA PRO A 318 -15.46 23.05 10.94
C PRO A 318 -14.17 23.22 10.12
N VAL A 319 -13.08 23.61 10.78
CA VAL A 319 -11.76 23.62 10.15
C VAL A 319 -11.26 22.18 10.09
N VAL A 320 -11.42 21.53 8.93
CA VAL A 320 -10.88 20.20 8.66
C VAL A 320 -9.38 20.31 8.38
N THR A 321 -8.57 20.31 9.43
CA THR A 321 -7.13 20.04 9.30
C THR A 321 -6.88 18.59 9.65
N VAL A 322 -6.63 17.77 8.64
CA VAL A 322 -6.17 16.40 8.85
C VAL A 322 -4.71 16.50 9.29
N ALA A 323 -4.39 16.00 10.49
CA ALA A 323 -3.00 15.77 10.87
C ALA A 323 -2.34 14.98 9.73
N GLN A 324 -1.10 15.30 9.36
CA GLN A 324 -0.43 14.74 8.18
C GLN A 324 0.35 13.46 8.54
N PRO A 325 -0.22 12.24 8.68
CA PRO A 325 0.59 11.06 8.55
C PRO A 325 0.76 10.83 7.05
N VAL A 326 1.93 11.21 6.54
CA VAL A 326 2.41 10.62 5.30
C VAL A 326 2.78 9.19 5.66
N TYR A 327 1.86 8.26 5.42
CA TYR A 327 2.19 6.83 5.54
C TYR A 327 3.06 6.45 4.35
N ALA A 328 4.28 6.02 4.65
CA ALA A 328 5.24 5.56 3.66
C ALA A 328 4.97 4.07 3.38
N ILE A 329 4.42 3.78 2.21
CA ILE A 329 4.29 2.42 1.71
C ILE A 329 5.53 2.12 0.89
N VAL A 330 6.31 1.14 1.34
CA VAL A 330 7.48 0.67 0.60
C VAL A 330 7.13 -0.70 0.02
N GLU A 331 7.33 -0.85 -1.29
CA GLU A 331 7.21 -2.11 -1.99
C GLU A 331 8.36 -3.07 -1.63
N ASN A 332 8.10 -4.38 -1.61
CA ASN A 332 9.13 -5.42 -1.41
C ASN A 332 9.38 -6.25 -2.68
N GLY A 333 8.98 -5.74 -3.83
CA GLY A 333 8.94 -6.36 -5.14
C GLY A 333 7.65 -7.11 -5.49
N VAL A 334 7.52 -7.41 -6.78
CA VAL A 334 6.41 -8.08 -7.46
C VAL A 334 5.97 -9.33 -6.71
N GLY A 335 4.72 -9.29 -6.23
CA GLY A 335 4.08 -10.39 -5.51
C GLY A 335 4.59 -10.65 -4.09
N LYS A 336 5.46 -9.78 -3.54
CA LYS A 336 5.99 -9.90 -2.17
C LYS A 336 5.25 -9.04 -1.15
N GLY A 337 4.34 -8.17 -1.59
CA GLY A 337 3.51 -7.33 -0.71
C GLY A 337 4.28 -6.14 -0.11
N TRP A 338 3.67 -5.46 0.85
CA TRP A 338 4.11 -4.14 1.35
C TRP A 338 4.83 -4.23 2.71
N THR A 339 5.79 -3.34 2.94
CA THR A 339 6.68 -3.34 4.12
C THR A 339 5.94 -3.03 5.43
N ASP A 340 4.75 -2.46 5.34
CA ASP A 340 3.78 -2.41 6.43
C ASP A 340 2.65 -3.42 6.16
N SER A 341 2.80 -4.59 6.78
CA SER A 341 1.73 -5.54 7.06
C SER A 341 0.79 -5.99 5.91
N GLY A 342 1.31 -6.27 4.70
CA GLY A 342 0.68 -7.22 3.76
C GLY A 342 -0.80 -7.02 3.42
N GLY A 343 -1.34 -5.81 3.53
CA GLY A 343 -2.77 -5.52 3.48
C GLY A 343 -3.11 -4.04 3.33
N SER A 344 -4.40 -3.73 3.50
CA SER A 344 -4.92 -2.36 3.43
C SER A 344 -4.50 -1.56 4.66
N LEU A 345 -3.99 -0.34 4.45
CA LEU A 345 -3.58 0.54 5.54
C LEU A 345 -4.82 1.13 6.21
N THR A 346 -5.08 0.77 7.46
CA THR A 346 -6.28 1.24 8.18
C THR A 346 -5.93 2.33 9.18
N GLY A 347 -6.83 3.29 9.34
CA GLY A 347 -6.72 4.29 10.40
C GLY A 347 -8.06 4.97 10.63
N THR A 348 -8.05 6.00 11.49
CA THR A 348 -9.21 6.85 11.71
C THR A 348 -8.82 8.27 11.34
N LEU A 349 -9.60 8.87 10.45
CA LEU A 349 -9.51 10.26 10.10
C LEU A 349 -10.12 11.07 11.24
N SER A 350 -9.28 11.86 11.92
CA SER A 350 -9.70 12.80 12.94
C SER A 350 -9.53 14.23 12.43
N LEU A 351 -10.36 15.13 12.94
CA LEU A 351 -10.17 16.57 12.78
C LEU A 351 -8.98 17.04 13.65
N ALA A 352 -8.48 18.24 13.37
CA ALA A 352 -7.30 18.82 14.04
C ALA A 352 -7.43 18.94 15.56
N ASN A 353 -8.67 18.97 16.06
CA ASN A 353 -9.03 19.05 17.47
C ASN A 353 -9.23 17.67 18.14
N GLY A 354 -8.96 16.57 17.43
CA GLY A 354 -9.14 15.21 17.95
C GLY A 354 -10.55 14.64 17.81
N ALA A 355 -11.52 15.42 17.32
CA ALA A 355 -12.88 14.94 17.07
C ALA A 355 -12.91 13.91 15.92
N SER A 356 -13.68 12.84 16.11
CA SER A 356 -13.93 11.87 15.05
C SER A 356 -14.97 12.43 14.07
N LEU A 357 -14.88 12.08 12.79
CA LEU A 357 -15.90 12.47 11.80
C LEU A 357 -17.32 11.96 12.17
N GLY A 358 -17.42 10.99 13.08
CA GLY A 358 -18.70 10.48 13.58
C GLY A 358 -19.47 11.38 14.55
N ASP A 359 -18.85 12.42 15.09
CA ASP A 359 -19.54 13.41 15.96
C ASP A 359 -20.30 14.47 15.16
N LEU A 360 -20.27 14.41 13.82
CA LEU A 360 -20.76 15.46 12.93
C LEU A 360 -22.02 15.01 12.19
N SER A 361 -23.11 14.80 12.93
CA SER A 361 -24.41 14.53 12.33
C SER A 361 -24.85 15.72 11.47
N GLY A 362 -24.90 15.55 10.13
CA GLY A 362 -25.40 16.58 9.19
C GLY A 362 -24.39 17.07 8.15
N LEU A 363 -23.13 16.62 8.18
CA LEU A 363 -22.15 16.99 7.16
C LEU A 363 -22.28 16.13 5.89
N GLY A 364 -22.21 16.77 4.72
CA GLY A 364 -21.97 16.10 3.45
C GLY A 364 -20.46 15.94 3.22
N PHE A 365 -19.98 14.70 3.08
CA PHE A 365 -18.60 14.41 2.69
C PHE A 365 -18.53 14.08 1.20
N ALA A 366 -17.66 14.78 0.49
CA ALA A 366 -17.31 14.47 -0.90
C ALA A 366 -15.80 14.35 -1.04
N VAL A 367 -15.34 13.32 -1.74
CA VAL A 367 -13.95 13.23 -2.18
C VAL A 367 -13.84 13.81 -3.58
N ASP A 368 -12.94 14.77 -3.77
CA ASP A 368 -12.70 15.38 -5.06
C ASP A 368 -11.98 14.38 -5.99
N GLY A 369 -12.62 13.98 -7.09
CA GLY A 369 -12.15 12.93 -8.00
C GLY A 369 -13.18 11.82 -8.27
N PRO A 370 -12.81 10.76 -9.02
CA PRO A 370 -13.68 9.60 -9.24
C PRO A 370 -13.92 8.86 -7.91
N SER A 371 -15.12 9.04 -7.36
CA SER A 371 -15.56 8.38 -6.14
C SER A 371 -16.92 7.73 -6.30
N PHE A 372 -17.18 6.70 -5.50
CA PHE A 372 -18.44 5.98 -5.44
C PHE A 372 -18.90 5.88 -3.98
N SER A 373 -20.20 5.96 -3.74
CA SER A 373 -20.80 5.65 -2.44
C SER A 373 -21.54 4.32 -2.50
N ASP A 374 -21.38 3.47 -1.49
CA ASP A 374 -22.16 2.24 -1.35
C ASP A 374 -23.53 2.50 -0.65
N ASP A 375 -24.41 1.50 -0.65
CA ASP A 375 -25.73 1.57 0.01
C ASP A 375 -25.63 1.75 1.55
N GLY A 376 -24.45 1.53 2.13
CA GLY A 376 -24.14 1.75 3.55
C GLY A 376 -23.60 3.15 3.85
N GLY A 377 -23.37 3.98 2.83
CA GLY A 377 -22.85 5.34 2.98
C GLY A 377 -21.32 5.43 3.07
N ASN A 378 -20.57 4.35 2.82
CA ASN A 378 -19.11 4.42 2.71
C ASN A 378 -18.72 5.05 1.37
N LEU A 379 -17.60 5.79 1.37
CA LEU A 379 -17.02 6.44 0.20
C LEU A 379 -15.77 5.68 -0.25
N THR A 380 -15.69 5.33 -1.53
CA THR A 380 -14.46 4.83 -2.17
C THR A 380 -13.95 5.88 -3.15
N ALA A 381 -12.74 6.39 -2.93
CA ALA A 381 -12.03 7.29 -3.83
C ALA A 381 -10.88 6.56 -4.53
N ILE A 382 -10.75 6.75 -5.85
CA ILE A 382 -9.74 6.08 -6.66
C ILE A 382 -8.53 7.02 -6.83
N GLY A 383 -7.39 6.60 -6.28
CA GLY A 383 -6.08 7.20 -6.53
C GLY A 383 -5.33 6.48 -7.65
N GLN A 384 -4.17 7.02 -8.03
CA GLN A 384 -3.26 6.41 -9.00
C GLN A 384 -2.58 5.17 -8.43
N PHE A 385 -2.16 5.24 -7.16
CA PHE A 385 -1.38 4.21 -6.49
C PHE A 385 -2.22 3.34 -5.55
N GLY A 386 -3.50 3.65 -5.39
CA GLY A 386 -4.42 2.85 -4.59
C GLY A 386 -5.78 3.51 -4.40
N ASN A 387 -6.69 2.77 -3.78
CA ASN A 387 -8.05 3.23 -3.51
C ASN A 387 -8.22 3.51 -2.02
N LEU A 388 -8.81 4.65 -1.67
CA LEU A 388 -9.19 4.96 -0.30
C LEU A 388 -10.66 4.61 -0.08
N ASN A 389 -10.95 3.74 0.88
CA ASN A 389 -12.30 3.54 1.41
C ASN A 389 -12.41 4.27 2.75
N LEU A 390 -13.45 5.09 2.92
CA LEU A 390 -13.71 5.88 4.11
C LEU A 390 -15.16 5.65 4.54
N ASN A 391 -15.36 5.39 5.84
CA ASN A 391 -16.66 5.51 6.46
C ASN A 391 -16.83 6.93 7.00
N PRO A 392 -17.63 7.80 6.34
CA PRO A 392 -17.75 9.20 6.73
C PRO A 392 -18.48 9.39 8.07
N GLN A 393 -19.21 8.39 8.58
CA GLN A 393 -19.91 8.43 9.87
C GLN A 393 -19.03 8.03 11.05
N THR A 394 -17.82 7.52 10.83
CA THR A 394 -16.92 7.08 11.92
C THR A 394 -15.49 7.57 11.74
N GLY A 395 -15.17 8.14 10.58
CA GLY A 395 -13.82 8.52 10.18
C GLY A 395 -12.91 7.33 9.88
N VAL A 396 -13.34 6.09 10.09
CA VAL A 396 -12.51 4.90 9.83
C VAL A 396 -12.26 4.79 8.33
N TYR A 397 -10.99 4.65 7.96
CA TYR A 397 -10.57 4.48 6.58
C TYR A 397 -9.67 3.26 6.38
N SER A 398 -9.60 2.82 5.13
CA SER A 398 -8.67 1.81 4.65
C SER A 398 -8.14 2.24 3.28
N TYR A 399 -6.82 2.24 3.09
CA TYR A 399 -6.20 2.48 1.79
C TYR A 399 -5.71 1.17 1.21
N ASN A 400 -6.13 0.85 -0.01
CA ASN A 400 -5.80 -0.38 -0.73
C ASN A 400 -4.83 -0.05 -1.85
N PRO A 401 -3.52 -0.31 -1.68
CA PRO A 401 -2.54 -0.04 -2.73
C PRO A 401 -2.82 -0.86 -3.99
N ASN A 402 -2.58 -0.26 -5.14
CA ASN A 402 -2.66 -0.89 -6.44
C ASN A 402 -1.26 -1.39 -6.83
N VAL A 403 -1.06 -2.71 -6.70
CA VAL A 403 0.19 -3.39 -7.04
C VAL A 403 0.71 -2.97 -8.41
N ASN A 404 -0.13 -3.02 -9.45
CA ASN A 404 0.34 -2.81 -10.83
C ASN A 404 0.88 -1.40 -11.11
N THR A 405 0.39 -0.38 -10.40
CA THR A 405 0.87 1.00 -10.60
C THR A 405 2.04 1.35 -9.70
N ILE A 406 2.25 0.58 -8.61
CA ILE A 406 3.40 0.74 -7.72
C ILE A 406 4.58 -0.08 -8.22
N ASP A 407 4.38 -1.33 -8.66
CA ASP A 407 5.40 -2.19 -9.31
C ASP A 407 5.98 -1.53 -10.60
N ALA A 408 5.39 -0.43 -11.09
CA ALA A 408 5.94 0.35 -12.20
C ALA A 408 6.93 1.45 -11.75
N LEU A 409 7.10 1.65 -10.43
CA LEU A 409 8.01 2.64 -9.84
C LEU A 409 9.36 1.98 -9.56
N GLY A 410 10.45 2.61 -10.00
CA GLY A 410 11.79 2.09 -9.72
C GLY A 410 12.23 2.27 -8.27
N GLU A 411 13.37 1.67 -7.90
CA GLU A 411 13.93 1.77 -6.54
C GLU A 411 14.08 3.22 -6.08
N GLY A 412 13.37 3.56 -5.00
CA GLY A 412 13.40 4.88 -4.40
C GLY A 412 12.62 5.95 -5.16
N GLU A 413 11.99 5.61 -6.29
CA GLU A 413 11.00 6.48 -6.94
C GLU A 413 9.76 6.58 -6.03
N THR A 414 9.17 7.76 -5.96
CA THR A 414 8.03 8.02 -5.06
C THR A 414 6.82 8.53 -5.81
N GLY A 415 5.66 8.00 -5.43
CA GLY A 415 4.34 8.44 -5.88
C GLY A 415 3.53 8.97 -4.70
N ILE A 416 2.59 9.87 -4.94
CA ILE A 416 1.68 10.36 -3.90
C ILE A 416 0.25 10.35 -4.42
N ASP A 417 -0.62 9.64 -3.73
CA ASP A 417 -2.07 9.85 -3.85
C ASP A 417 -2.49 10.93 -2.85
N THR A 418 -3.24 11.93 -3.32
CA THR A 418 -3.83 12.97 -2.46
C THR A 418 -5.33 12.98 -2.66
N PHE A 419 -6.06 12.79 -1.56
CA PHE A 419 -7.50 12.82 -1.51
C PHE A 419 -7.94 14.10 -0.82
N THR A 420 -8.77 14.90 -1.50
CA THR A 420 -9.36 16.12 -0.92
C THR A 420 -10.77 15.82 -0.45
N PHE A 421 -11.07 16.16 0.81
CA PHE A 421 -12.38 15.99 1.42
C PHE A 421 -13.02 17.33 1.64
N ASN A 422 -14.28 17.44 1.25
CA ASN A 422 -15.11 18.59 1.58
C ASN A 422 -16.05 18.21 2.72
N ALA A 423 -16.17 19.07 3.73
CA ALA A 423 -17.13 18.98 4.81
C ALA A 423 -18.08 20.17 4.73
N THR A 424 -19.37 19.91 4.56
CA THR A 424 -20.38 20.97 4.46
C THR A 424 -21.16 21.12 5.77
N GLY A 425 -21.00 22.24 6.47
CA GLY A 425 -21.71 22.59 7.71
C GLY A 425 -23.22 22.78 7.53
N VAL A 426 -23.96 22.84 8.65
CA VAL A 426 -25.43 22.99 8.67
C VAL A 426 -25.95 24.30 8.06
N ALA A 427 -25.10 25.33 8.00
CA ALA A 427 -25.37 26.62 7.34
C ALA A 427 -25.08 26.59 5.81
N GLY A 428 -24.51 25.50 5.29
CA GLY A 428 -24.14 25.34 3.88
C GLY A 428 -22.70 25.72 3.56
N ASP A 429 -21.89 26.12 4.55
CA ASP A 429 -20.47 26.43 4.38
C ASP A 429 -19.66 25.16 4.14
N VAL A 430 -18.71 25.22 3.21
CA VAL A 430 -17.88 24.08 2.81
C VAL A 430 -16.43 24.33 3.21
N THR A 431 -15.87 23.47 4.06
CA THR A 431 -14.43 23.43 4.35
C THR A 431 -13.79 22.27 3.58
N SER A 432 -12.57 22.46 3.10
CA SER A 432 -11.78 21.41 2.46
C SER A 432 -10.55 21.04 3.28
N GLY A 433 -10.20 19.76 3.30
CA GLY A 433 -8.95 19.23 3.85
C GLY A 433 -8.38 18.17 2.91
N SER A 434 -7.08 17.88 3.00
CA SER A 434 -6.45 16.84 2.18
C SER A 434 -5.77 15.78 3.04
N PHE A 435 -5.76 14.56 2.51
CA PHE A 435 -5.11 13.39 3.10
C PHE A 435 -4.27 12.71 2.02
N SER A 436 -3.00 12.44 2.30
CA SER A 436 -2.07 11.94 1.28
C SER A 436 -1.38 10.65 1.71
N PHE A 437 -1.18 9.76 0.75
CA PHE A 437 -0.42 8.52 0.90
C PHE A 437 0.79 8.58 -0.01
N SER A 438 1.99 8.37 0.53
CA SER A 438 3.21 8.26 -0.28
C SER A 438 3.56 6.80 -0.49
N VAL A 439 3.81 6.42 -1.73
CA VAL A 439 4.35 5.11 -2.10
C VAL A 439 5.80 5.28 -2.55
N THR A 440 6.64 4.31 -2.25
CA THR A 440 8.03 4.22 -2.71
C THR A 440 8.23 2.87 -3.38
N GLY A 441 8.66 2.90 -4.64
CA GLY A 441 8.94 1.71 -5.43
C GLY A 441 10.19 0.97 -4.97
N SER A 442 10.22 -0.32 -5.26
CA SER A 442 11.42 -1.17 -5.19
C SER A 442 11.91 -1.49 -6.59
N ASN A 443 13.15 -1.95 -6.74
CA ASN A 443 13.58 -2.52 -8.02
C ASN A 443 13.12 -3.98 -8.09
N ASP A 444 12.44 -4.33 -9.18
CA ASP A 444 11.97 -5.67 -9.43
C ASP A 444 12.90 -6.47 -10.31
N ALA A 445 12.87 -7.79 -10.13
CA ALA A 445 13.67 -8.65 -10.98
C ALA A 445 13.05 -8.72 -12.38
N PRO A 446 13.86 -8.60 -13.45
CA PRO A 446 13.35 -8.74 -14.80
C PRO A 446 12.87 -10.18 -15.01
N VAL A 447 11.94 -10.35 -15.95
CA VAL A 447 11.41 -11.66 -16.35
C VAL A 447 11.91 -11.98 -17.75
N ILE A 448 12.50 -13.16 -17.91
CA ILE A 448 12.87 -13.71 -19.22
C ILE A 448 12.04 -14.94 -19.58
N SER A 449 11.61 -15.03 -20.83
CA SER A 449 10.87 -16.17 -21.38
C SER A 449 11.23 -16.40 -22.84
N LEU A 450 10.71 -17.49 -23.43
CA LEU A 450 10.99 -17.87 -24.81
C LEU A 450 9.69 -17.92 -25.61
N ASP A 451 9.73 -17.48 -26.87
CA ASP A 451 8.59 -17.55 -27.79
C ASP A 451 8.38 -18.96 -28.41
N GLY A 452 9.32 -19.87 -28.15
CA GLY A 452 9.33 -21.26 -28.55
C GLY A 452 10.40 -22.06 -27.80
N GLN A 453 10.29 -23.39 -27.81
CA GLN A 453 11.25 -24.30 -27.17
C GLN A 453 11.46 -25.52 -28.07
N GLY A 454 12.68 -26.07 -28.07
CA GLY A 454 13.01 -27.30 -28.79
C GLY A 454 12.96 -27.13 -30.30
N ALA A 455 13.47 -26.02 -30.82
CA ALA A 455 13.54 -25.82 -32.26
C ALA A 455 14.50 -26.85 -32.86
N THR A 456 14.02 -27.61 -33.84
CA THR A 456 14.76 -28.73 -34.42
C THR A 456 15.68 -28.30 -35.55
N LEU A 457 16.86 -28.89 -35.61
CA LEU A 457 17.75 -28.91 -36.76
C LEU A 457 17.86 -30.37 -37.24
N VAL A 458 18.14 -30.53 -38.52
CA VAL A 458 18.32 -31.85 -39.13
C VAL A 458 19.56 -31.80 -39.97
N GLU A 459 20.44 -32.75 -39.78
CA GLU A 459 21.62 -32.93 -40.61
C GLU A 459 21.27 -33.14 -42.09
N ALA A 460 22.19 -32.78 -42.98
CA ALA A 460 22.10 -33.23 -44.36
C ALA A 460 22.33 -34.75 -44.46
N SER A 461 21.88 -35.36 -45.55
CA SER A 461 21.95 -36.82 -45.75
C SER A 461 22.48 -37.15 -47.14
N GLY A 462 22.72 -38.44 -47.38
CA GLY A 462 23.28 -38.96 -48.60
C GLY A 462 24.73 -38.55 -48.83
N ALA A 463 25.39 -39.27 -49.74
CA ALA A 463 26.83 -39.16 -49.94
C ALA A 463 27.27 -37.70 -50.12
N ASP A 464 28.25 -37.27 -49.32
CA ASP A 464 28.78 -35.90 -49.29
C ASP A 464 27.69 -34.83 -49.06
N ASN A 465 26.73 -35.07 -48.15
CA ASN A 465 25.64 -34.15 -47.82
C ASN A 465 24.75 -33.76 -49.03
N ALA A 466 24.57 -34.66 -50.00
CA ALA A 466 23.86 -34.38 -51.25
C ALA A 466 22.37 -34.03 -51.06
N VAL A 467 21.77 -34.43 -49.95
CA VAL A 467 20.38 -34.15 -49.59
C VAL A 467 20.36 -33.15 -48.43
N ALA A 468 19.92 -31.93 -48.72
CA ALA A 468 19.88 -30.87 -47.71
C ALA A 468 18.97 -31.21 -46.52
N GLY A 469 19.49 -30.99 -45.32
CA GLY A 469 18.76 -31.07 -44.06
C GLY A 469 18.06 -29.76 -43.70
N LYS A 470 17.93 -29.50 -42.40
CA LYS A 470 17.47 -28.24 -41.81
C LYS A 470 18.59 -27.61 -40.99
N GLU A 471 19.35 -26.74 -41.64
CA GLU A 471 20.58 -26.17 -41.09
C GLU A 471 20.35 -24.99 -40.14
N VAL A 472 19.18 -24.35 -40.16
CA VAL A 472 18.93 -23.15 -39.34
C VAL A 472 17.65 -23.31 -38.52
N ALA A 473 17.75 -22.95 -37.24
CA ALA A 473 16.63 -22.85 -36.32
C ALA A 473 16.74 -21.57 -35.48
N GLN A 474 15.60 -21.03 -35.07
CA GLN A 474 15.53 -19.77 -34.31
C GLN A 474 14.57 -19.90 -33.13
N ILE A 475 14.94 -19.27 -32.02
CA ILE A 475 14.09 -19.09 -30.83
C ILE A 475 14.23 -17.65 -30.39
N GLY A 476 13.11 -16.95 -30.20
CA GLY A 476 13.07 -15.60 -29.67
C GLY A 476 13.09 -15.60 -28.14
N VAL A 477 13.92 -14.72 -27.58
CA VAL A 477 13.93 -14.40 -26.15
C VAL A 477 13.05 -13.18 -25.93
N LEU A 478 12.07 -13.32 -25.06
CA LEU A 478 11.19 -12.26 -24.62
C LEU A 478 11.61 -11.83 -23.23
N MET A 479 11.74 -10.52 -23.04
CA MET A 479 12.15 -9.94 -21.76
C MET A 479 11.20 -8.79 -21.41
N SER A 480 10.85 -8.72 -20.14
CA SER A 480 10.01 -7.68 -19.58
C SER A 480 10.45 -7.38 -18.16
N ASP A 481 10.14 -6.20 -17.70
CA ASP A 481 10.43 -5.73 -16.36
C ASP A 481 9.30 -4.78 -15.95
N ALA A 482 8.94 -4.75 -14.68
CA ALA A 482 7.73 -4.04 -14.25
C ALA A 482 7.91 -2.51 -14.38
N GLU A 483 9.13 -2.01 -14.13
CA GLU A 483 9.59 -0.64 -14.36
C GLU A 483 9.86 -0.34 -15.85
N GLY A 484 9.85 -1.37 -16.69
CA GLY A 484 10.04 -1.26 -18.14
C GLY A 484 11.48 -1.10 -18.61
N SER A 485 12.48 -1.20 -17.71
CA SER A 485 13.89 -1.11 -18.06
C SER A 485 14.58 -2.47 -17.98
N VAL A 486 14.71 -3.15 -19.12
CA VAL A 486 15.40 -4.44 -19.20
C VAL A 486 16.26 -4.53 -20.45
N GLY A 487 17.40 -5.21 -20.31
CA GLY A 487 18.29 -5.53 -21.42
C GLY A 487 19.02 -6.85 -21.20
N LEU A 488 19.73 -7.30 -22.24
CA LEU A 488 20.58 -8.49 -22.14
C LEU A 488 21.80 -8.20 -21.28
N ASN A 489 22.11 -9.12 -20.36
CA ASN A 489 23.29 -9.02 -19.50
C ASN A 489 24.53 -9.54 -20.24
N THR A 490 25.18 -8.66 -21.01
CA THR A 490 26.34 -9.01 -21.84
C THR A 490 27.51 -9.58 -21.05
N SER A 491 27.75 -9.09 -19.82
CA SER A 491 28.81 -9.64 -18.96
C SER A 491 28.51 -11.07 -18.48
N ALA A 492 27.26 -11.39 -18.16
CA ALA A 492 26.86 -12.76 -17.84
C ALA A 492 26.93 -13.66 -19.08
N LEU A 493 26.53 -13.16 -20.26
CA LEU A 493 26.66 -13.87 -21.53
C LEU A 493 28.13 -14.19 -21.83
N GLU A 494 29.05 -13.24 -21.66
CA GLU A 494 30.49 -13.47 -21.81
C GLU A 494 31.02 -14.55 -20.86
N SER A 495 30.55 -14.55 -19.59
CA SER A 495 30.89 -15.60 -18.63
C SER A 495 30.34 -16.98 -19.02
N ASP A 496 29.20 -17.01 -19.70
CA ASP A 496 28.60 -18.23 -20.26
C ASP A 496 29.21 -18.60 -21.63
N GLY A 497 30.27 -17.93 -22.08
CA GLY A 497 31.05 -18.28 -23.27
C GLY A 497 30.62 -17.59 -24.57
N TRP A 498 29.64 -16.68 -24.53
CA TRP A 498 29.29 -15.86 -25.67
C TRP A 498 30.39 -14.83 -25.97
N VAL A 499 30.62 -14.54 -27.25
CA VAL A 499 31.63 -13.60 -27.72
C VAL A 499 30.97 -12.54 -28.60
N LEU A 500 31.14 -11.27 -28.25
CA LEU A 500 30.65 -10.16 -29.05
C LEU A 500 31.33 -10.14 -30.43
N ILE A 501 30.52 -10.04 -31.49
CA ILE A 501 31.01 -9.85 -32.85
C ILE A 501 31.27 -8.34 -33.05
N PRO A 502 32.52 -7.90 -33.26
CA PRO A 502 32.87 -6.48 -33.35
C PRO A 502 32.06 -5.73 -34.41
N ASP A 503 31.69 -4.48 -34.10
CA ASP A 503 30.93 -3.58 -34.98
C ASP A 503 29.54 -4.11 -35.41
N THR A 504 28.96 -5.06 -34.67
CA THR A 504 27.62 -5.58 -34.90
C THR A 504 26.77 -5.63 -33.62
N SER A 505 25.47 -5.89 -33.75
CA SER A 505 24.55 -6.14 -32.63
C SER A 505 24.43 -7.62 -32.28
N PHE A 506 25.45 -8.44 -32.56
CA PHE A 506 25.39 -9.89 -32.36
C PHE A 506 26.47 -10.39 -31.40
N MET A 507 26.12 -11.38 -30.58
CA MET A 507 27.08 -12.25 -29.91
C MET A 507 27.02 -13.65 -30.53
N SER A 508 28.15 -14.35 -30.55
CA SER A 508 28.29 -15.72 -31.06
C SER A 508 28.77 -16.68 -29.98
N HIS A 509 28.37 -17.94 -30.08
CA HIS A 509 28.83 -19.03 -29.24
C HIS A 509 29.07 -20.27 -30.13
N GLU A 510 30.26 -20.86 -30.05
CA GLU A 510 30.60 -22.08 -30.80
C GLU A 510 30.03 -23.32 -30.11
N ALA A 511 29.33 -24.17 -30.85
CA ALA A 511 28.68 -25.38 -30.36
C ALA A 511 29.38 -26.63 -30.92
N LEU A 512 29.01 -27.83 -30.47
CA LEU A 512 29.64 -29.06 -30.95
C LEU A 512 29.25 -29.38 -32.39
N TYR A 513 27.99 -29.13 -32.76
CA TYR A 513 27.44 -29.46 -34.09
C TYR A 513 27.27 -28.23 -34.99
N GLY A 514 27.62 -27.04 -34.52
CA GLY A 514 27.43 -25.80 -35.26
C GLY A 514 27.81 -24.56 -34.46
N SER A 515 27.11 -23.46 -34.71
CA SER A 515 27.32 -22.19 -34.00
C SER A 515 25.99 -21.49 -33.73
N VAL A 516 25.94 -20.67 -32.69
CA VAL A 516 24.76 -19.93 -32.30
C VAL A 516 25.07 -18.44 -32.25
N GLN A 517 24.14 -17.62 -32.75
CA GLN A 517 24.21 -16.16 -32.66
C GLN A 517 22.98 -15.60 -31.94
N LEU A 518 23.20 -14.64 -31.04
CA LEU A 518 22.17 -13.88 -30.34
C LEU A 518 22.16 -12.45 -30.88
N ASP A 519 21.03 -12.02 -31.44
CA ASP A 519 20.79 -10.62 -31.80
C ASP A 519 20.45 -9.82 -30.52
N LEU A 520 21.34 -8.92 -30.15
CA LEU A 520 21.22 -8.08 -28.96
C LEU A 520 20.08 -7.04 -29.06
N THR A 521 19.55 -6.79 -30.25
CA THR A 521 18.46 -5.82 -30.48
C THR A 521 17.10 -6.48 -30.38
N THR A 522 16.96 -7.69 -30.95
CA THR A 522 15.67 -8.38 -31.08
C THR A 522 15.49 -9.52 -30.07
N GLY A 523 16.56 -9.97 -29.42
CA GLY A 523 16.55 -11.16 -28.55
C GLY A 523 16.48 -12.48 -29.33
N GLN A 524 16.61 -12.47 -30.66
CA GLN A 524 16.56 -13.68 -31.47
C GLN A 524 17.85 -14.49 -31.32
N VAL A 525 17.72 -15.75 -30.93
CA VAL A 525 18.80 -16.74 -30.94
C VAL A 525 18.68 -17.60 -32.19
N THR A 526 19.71 -17.58 -33.04
CA THR A 526 19.78 -18.37 -34.28
C THR A 526 20.88 -19.42 -34.17
N TYR A 527 20.49 -20.69 -34.23
CA TYR A 527 21.42 -21.81 -34.37
C TYR A 527 21.63 -22.09 -35.86
N THR A 528 22.90 -22.19 -36.29
CA THR A 528 23.30 -22.69 -37.61
C THR A 528 24.12 -23.98 -37.46
N LEU A 529 23.55 -25.10 -37.92
CA LEU A 529 24.20 -26.41 -37.99
C LEU A 529 25.34 -26.37 -39.02
N ASN A 530 26.45 -27.01 -38.69
CA ASN A 530 27.56 -27.18 -39.61
C ASN A 530 27.70 -28.66 -39.98
N ASN A 531 27.18 -29.01 -41.16
CA ASN A 531 27.22 -30.37 -41.71
C ASN A 531 28.65 -30.82 -42.09
N ALA A 532 29.66 -29.94 -42.07
CA ALA A 532 31.04 -30.35 -42.34
C ALA A 532 31.81 -30.78 -41.08
N LEU A 533 31.21 -30.66 -39.88
CA LEU A 533 31.86 -31.08 -38.63
C LEU A 533 31.79 -32.60 -38.49
N GLU A 534 32.89 -33.21 -38.07
CA GLU A 534 32.96 -34.65 -37.79
C GLU A 534 31.92 -35.09 -36.77
N ALA A 535 31.64 -34.28 -35.75
CA ALA A 535 30.63 -34.60 -34.74
C ALA A 535 29.22 -34.67 -35.34
N THR A 536 28.91 -33.77 -36.29
CA THR A 536 27.62 -33.75 -36.99
C THR A 536 27.49 -35.00 -37.84
N GLN A 537 28.47 -35.29 -38.70
CA GLN A 537 28.52 -36.43 -39.64
C GLN A 537 28.57 -37.83 -39.01
N LEU A 538 28.51 -37.91 -37.68
CA LEU A 538 28.44 -39.17 -36.94
C LEU A 538 27.04 -39.43 -36.36
N LEU A 539 26.12 -38.48 -36.49
CA LEU A 539 24.75 -38.61 -35.99
C LEU A 539 23.93 -39.41 -36.99
N ASN A 540 23.66 -40.67 -36.63
CA ASN A 540 22.93 -41.59 -37.50
C ASN A 540 21.44 -41.21 -37.56
N SER A 541 20.74 -41.71 -38.59
CA SER A 541 19.28 -41.62 -38.64
C SER A 541 18.62 -42.20 -37.38
N GLY A 542 17.88 -41.35 -36.67
CA GLY A 542 17.23 -41.69 -35.40
C GLY A 542 17.98 -41.21 -34.15
N ASP A 543 19.22 -40.75 -34.30
CA ASP A 543 19.92 -40.04 -33.24
C ASP A 543 19.33 -38.65 -33.05
N SER A 544 19.29 -38.22 -31.79
CA SER A 544 18.88 -36.88 -31.40
C SER A 544 19.71 -36.41 -30.22
N VAL A 545 20.23 -35.20 -30.33
CA VAL A 545 21.03 -34.55 -29.29
C VAL A 545 20.48 -33.14 -29.01
N VAL A 546 20.59 -32.69 -27.77
CA VAL A 546 20.12 -31.37 -27.36
C VAL A 546 21.31 -30.51 -26.94
N GLU A 547 21.41 -29.31 -27.50
CA GLU A 547 22.35 -28.28 -27.06
C GLU A 547 21.60 -27.09 -26.47
N SER A 548 22.07 -26.61 -25.31
CA SER A 548 21.43 -25.55 -24.55
C SER A 548 22.39 -24.39 -24.28
N PHE A 549 21.92 -23.17 -24.52
CA PHE A 549 22.68 -21.93 -24.36
C PHE A 549 21.96 -21.03 -23.37
N HIS A 550 22.68 -20.56 -22.34
CA HIS A 550 22.08 -19.67 -21.36
C HIS A 550 22.04 -18.23 -21.87
N VAL A 551 20.88 -17.59 -21.72
CA VAL A 551 20.66 -16.17 -21.99
C VAL A 551 20.19 -15.50 -20.72
N SER A 552 20.92 -14.45 -20.31
CA SER A 552 20.66 -13.69 -19.09
C SER A 552 20.20 -12.28 -19.43
N VAL A 553 19.27 -11.74 -18.63
CA VAL A 553 18.84 -10.35 -18.65
C VAL A 553 19.20 -9.64 -17.36
N ILE A 554 19.29 -8.33 -17.43
CA ILE A 554 19.54 -7.43 -16.31
C ILE A 554 18.63 -6.21 -16.46
N ASP A 555 18.07 -5.75 -15.36
CA ASP A 555 17.28 -4.53 -15.30
C ASP A 555 18.17 -3.29 -15.10
N GLY A 556 17.55 -2.12 -14.89
CA GLY A 556 18.24 -0.87 -14.57
C GLY A 556 18.87 -0.81 -13.17
N GLY A 557 18.34 -1.56 -12.19
CA GLY A 557 18.82 -1.60 -10.79
C GLY A 557 19.85 -2.70 -10.50
N GLY A 558 20.14 -3.56 -11.47
CA GLY A 558 21.11 -4.64 -11.43
C GLY A 558 20.58 -6.02 -11.01
N LEU A 559 19.27 -6.24 -10.83
CA LEU A 559 18.77 -7.61 -10.67
C LEU A 559 18.75 -8.33 -12.01
N THR A 560 18.74 -9.66 -11.95
CA THR A 560 18.97 -10.50 -13.13
C THR A 560 18.06 -11.71 -13.14
N ASP A 561 17.74 -12.20 -14.33
CA ASP A 561 17.07 -13.47 -14.58
C ASP A 561 17.72 -14.19 -15.78
N ARG A 562 17.56 -15.50 -15.88
CA ARG A 562 18.25 -16.33 -16.90
C ARG A 562 17.43 -17.52 -17.34
N VAL A 563 17.46 -17.82 -18.64
CA VAL A 563 16.84 -19.00 -19.25
C VAL A 563 17.83 -19.79 -20.11
N ALA A 564 17.58 -21.09 -20.26
CA ALA A 564 18.32 -21.95 -21.19
C ALA A 564 17.53 -22.10 -22.51
N VAL A 565 18.12 -21.66 -23.61
CA VAL A 565 17.60 -21.80 -24.97
C VAL A 565 18.10 -23.10 -25.57
N SER A 566 17.20 -24.03 -25.89
CA SER A 566 17.58 -25.40 -26.28
C SER A 566 17.16 -25.73 -27.72
N PHE A 567 18.11 -26.31 -28.46
CA PHE A 567 17.94 -26.79 -29.83
C PHE A 567 18.14 -28.29 -29.89
N GLU A 568 17.30 -28.97 -30.67
CA GLU A 568 17.38 -30.42 -30.89
C GLU A 568 17.97 -30.69 -32.28
N VAL A 569 19.12 -31.35 -32.34
CA VAL A 569 19.80 -31.73 -33.59
C VAL A 569 19.51 -33.20 -33.85
N HIS A 570 18.88 -33.48 -34.98
CA HIS A 570 18.62 -34.83 -35.45
C HIS A 570 19.64 -35.26 -36.49
N GLY A 571 20.18 -36.46 -36.29
CA GLY A 571 21.05 -37.11 -37.25
C GLY A 571 20.30 -37.57 -38.50
N ALA A 572 21.05 -37.76 -39.57
CA ALA A 572 20.54 -38.30 -40.82
C ALA A 572 21.39 -39.51 -41.28
N ASP A 573 21.07 -40.08 -42.43
CA ASP A 573 21.87 -41.17 -43.00
C ASP A 573 22.62 -40.61 -44.21
N ASP A 574 23.93 -40.46 -44.09
CA ASP A 574 24.85 -39.99 -45.13
C ASP A 574 25.05 -41.04 -46.23
N GLY A 575 24.56 -42.26 -46.04
CA GLY A 575 24.61 -43.30 -47.04
C GLY A 575 26.02 -43.76 -47.40
N LEU A 576 26.05 -44.90 -48.06
CA LEU A 576 27.30 -45.59 -48.37
C LEU A 576 27.99 -44.98 -49.59
N VAL A 577 29.28 -44.72 -49.47
CA VAL A 577 30.16 -44.25 -50.55
C VAL A 577 31.13 -45.36 -50.97
N MET A 578 31.27 -45.58 -52.27
CA MET A 578 32.19 -46.54 -52.87
C MET A 578 33.34 -45.83 -53.58
N ALA A 579 34.56 -46.18 -53.21
CA ALA A 579 35.79 -45.71 -53.84
C ALA A 579 36.56 -46.86 -54.50
N VAL A 580 37.19 -46.57 -55.64
CA VAL A 580 38.16 -47.48 -56.26
C VAL A 580 39.51 -47.28 -55.57
N ASP A 581 39.89 -48.19 -54.66
CA ASP A 581 41.20 -48.16 -53.99
C ASP A 581 42.24 -48.95 -54.80
N GLN A 582 43.46 -48.42 -54.82
CA GLN A 582 44.57 -48.90 -55.63
C GLN A 582 44.20 -49.04 -57.12
N ALA A 583 43.55 -48.01 -57.69
CA ALA A 583 43.41 -47.91 -59.13
C ALA A 583 44.81 -48.04 -59.78
N PRO A 584 45.05 -49.04 -60.64
CA PRO A 584 46.33 -49.18 -61.31
C PRO A 584 46.62 -47.86 -62.05
N PRO A 585 47.79 -47.22 -61.86
CA PRO A 585 48.06 -45.92 -62.49
C PRO A 585 47.90 -46.05 -64.00
N ALA A 586 47.32 -45.04 -64.67
CA ALA A 586 47.14 -44.97 -66.12
C ALA A 586 48.34 -45.61 -66.82
N ALA A 587 48.11 -46.78 -67.43
CA ALA A 587 49.18 -47.61 -67.93
C ALA A 587 49.61 -47.05 -69.29
N THR A 588 50.49 -46.06 -69.30
CA THR A 588 51.24 -45.72 -70.50
C THR A 588 52.10 -46.93 -70.83
N TYR A 589 51.66 -47.75 -71.79
CA TYR A 589 52.39 -48.93 -72.21
C TYR A 589 53.48 -48.50 -73.19
N ILE A 590 54.70 -48.98 -72.97
CA ILE A 590 55.83 -48.71 -73.85
C ILE A 590 56.16 -49.98 -74.62
N ASP A 591 55.82 -50.04 -75.92
CA ASP A 591 56.37 -51.09 -76.77
C ASP A 591 57.85 -50.80 -77.00
N GLY A 592 58.70 -51.76 -76.63
CA GLY A 592 60.14 -51.67 -76.82
C GLY A 592 60.88 -52.98 -77.06
N ASP A 593 60.34 -54.18 -76.83
CA ASP A 593 61.20 -55.38 -76.90
C ASP A 593 60.54 -56.76 -77.14
N GLY A 594 59.39 -56.84 -77.81
CA GLY A 594 58.92 -58.13 -78.38
C GLY A 594 58.72 -59.26 -77.37
N PHE A 595 58.50 -58.93 -76.09
CA PHE A 595 58.20 -59.88 -75.05
C PHE A 595 56.67 -60.07 -74.94
N ILE A 596 56.20 -61.32 -75.08
CA ILE A 596 54.81 -61.69 -74.79
C ILE A 596 54.58 -61.48 -73.28
N GLN A 597 53.96 -60.35 -72.90
CA GLN A 597 53.49 -60.13 -71.54
C GLN A 597 51.98 -60.33 -71.45
N THR A 598 51.54 -61.58 -71.61
CA THR A 598 50.12 -62.00 -71.56
C THR A 598 49.51 -62.03 -70.15
N ASN A 599 50.05 -61.33 -69.15
CA ASN A 599 49.50 -61.44 -67.78
C ASN A 599 49.85 -60.27 -66.86
N TYR A 600 49.51 -59.04 -67.25
CA TYR A 600 49.34 -57.96 -66.27
C TYR A 600 47.87 -57.86 -65.89
N GLY A 601 47.36 -58.88 -65.20
CA GLY A 601 46.12 -58.73 -64.42
C GLY A 601 46.37 -57.68 -63.37
N ARG A 602 46.05 -56.42 -63.68
CA ARG A 602 46.17 -55.32 -62.73
C ARG A 602 44.97 -55.43 -61.82
N THR A 603 45.21 -55.90 -60.60
CA THR A 603 44.15 -56.08 -59.61
C THR A 603 43.88 -54.77 -58.89
N GLY A 604 42.63 -54.40 -58.71
CA GLY A 604 42.17 -53.33 -57.83
C GLY A 604 41.11 -53.85 -56.86
N PHE A 605 40.65 -52.97 -55.97
CA PHE A 605 39.62 -53.29 -54.99
C PHE A 605 38.65 -52.13 -54.82
N LEU A 606 37.36 -52.43 -54.69
CA LEU A 606 36.33 -51.45 -54.37
C LEU A 606 36.19 -51.37 -52.85
N ASN A 607 36.62 -50.25 -52.26
CA ASN A 607 36.36 -49.95 -50.86
C ASN A 607 35.00 -49.28 -50.74
N VAL A 608 34.26 -49.63 -49.69
CA VAL A 608 33.06 -48.91 -49.30
C VAL A 608 33.23 -48.38 -47.89
N SER A 609 32.72 -47.18 -47.66
CA SER A 609 32.69 -46.51 -46.38
C SER A 609 31.35 -45.83 -46.21
N ASP A 610 30.93 -45.74 -44.97
CA ASP A 610 29.74 -45.03 -44.54
C ASP A 610 30.20 -44.23 -43.33
N ILE A 611 29.86 -42.94 -43.29
CA ILE A 611 30.42 -42.01 -42.30
C ILE A 611 29.70 -42.16 -40.95
N ASP A 612 28.40 -42.49 -40.98
CA ASP A 612 27.57 -42.81 -39.82
C ASP A 612 27.94 -44.13 -39.16
N THR A 613 28.33 -45.12 -39.97
CA THR A 613 28.56 -46.50 -39.51
C THR A 613 29.92 -47.07 -39.92
N LEU A 614 30.63 -47.63 -38.93
CA LEU A 614 31.83 -48.42 -39.20
C LEU A 614 31.48 -49.74 -39.90
N ILE A 615 31.63 -49.78 -41.22
CA ILE A 615 31.50 -51.00 -42.02
C ILE A 615 32.67 -51.94 -41.70
N SER A 616 32.45 -52.87 -40.75
CA SER A 616 33.44 -53.87 -40.35
C SER A 616 33.39 -55.16 -41.19
N SER A 617 32.34 -55.35 -42.01
CA SER A 617 32.21 -56.44 -42.98
C SER A 617 31.29 -56.05 -44.14
N TYR A 618 31.63 -56.42 -45.38
CA TYR A 618 30.77 -56.24 -46.57
C TYR A 618 29.57 -57.22 -46.62
N ASP A 619 29.12 -57.73 -45.48
CA ASP A 619 28.03 -58.70 -45.41
C ASP A 619 26.72 -58.03 -45.83
N GLY A 620 25.98 -58.66 -46.76
CA GLY A 620 24.77 -58.10 -47.35
C GLY A 620 24.98 -57.14 -48.53
N LEU A 621 26.21 -56.75 -48.85
CA LEU A 621 26.54 -55.94 -50.03
C LEU A 621 26.92 -56.81 -51.23
N THR A 622 26.51 -56.39 -52.42
CA THR A 622 26.87 -56.99 -53.71
C THR A 622 27.45 -55.93 -54.63
N PHE A 623 28.67 -56.17 -55.11
CA PHE A 623 29.32 -55.35 -56.12
C PHE A 623 28.86 -55.76 -57.53
N GLY A 624 28.55 -54.77 -58.35
CA GLY A 624 28.10 -54.91 -59.73
C GLY A 624 29.05 -54.25 -60.71
N LEU A 625 28.96 -54.69 -61.96
CA LEU A 625 29.69 -54.16 -63.10
C LEU A 625 28.70 -53.98 -64.25
N GLN A 626 28.50 -52.74 -64.69
CA GLN A 626 27.49 -52.40 -65.69
C GLN A 626 27.77 -53.11 -67.02
N GLY A 627 26.78 -53.85 -67.53
CA GLY A 627 26.92 -54.66 -68.75
C GLY A 627 27.69 -55.97 -68.56
N GLY A 628 28.05 -56.32 -67.32
CA GLY A 628 28.77 -57.54 -66.98
C GLY A 628 27.96 -58.80 -67.21
N VAL A 629 28.61 -59.81 -67.79
CA VAL A 629 28.08 -61.17 -67.90
C VAL A 629 28.64 -62.00 -66.75
N GLY A 630 27.73 -62.60 -65.97
CA GLY A 630 28.09 -63.39 -64.79
C GLY A 630 28.48 -64.83 -65.09
N ASP A 631 29.31 -65.40 -64.21
CA ASP A 631 29.58 -66.83 -64.12
C ASP A 631 28.90 -67.47 -62.88
N ASP A 632 28.92 -68.80 -62.79
CA ASP A 632 28.38 -69.55 -61.64
C ASP A 632 29.21 -69.36 -60.35
N GLY A 633 30.35 -68.68 -60.44
CA GLY A 633 31.29 -68.42 -59.35
C GLY A 633 31.13 -67.05 -58.69
N GLY A 634 30.14 -66.26 -59.10
CA GLY A 634 29.91 -64.91 -58.57
C GLY A 634 30.92 -63.88 -59.08
N ASN A 635 31.42 -64.05 -60.31
CA ASN A 635 32.21 -63.02 -60.98
C ASN A 635 31.45 -62.46 -62.18
N LEU A 636 31.64 -61.16 -62.45
CA LEU A 636 31.17 -60.48 -63.64
C LEU A 636 32.35 -60.19 -64.58
N SER A 637 32.10 -60.24 -65.89
CA SER A 637 33.07 -59.83 -66.89
C SER A 637 32.47 -58.89 -67.94
N VAL A 638 33.19 -57.82 -68.28
CA VAL A 638 32.82 -56.89 -69.37
C VAL A 638 33.97 -56.79 -70.37
N ALA A 639 33.64 -56.91 -71.65
CA ALA A 639 34.58 -56.66 -72.74
C ALA A 639 34.75 -55.15 -72.96
N GLY A 640 35.98 -54.67 -72.87
CA GLY A 640 36.41 -53.38 -73.42
C GLY A 640 36.82 -53.51 -74.90
N GLN A 641 37.22 -52.38 -75.49
CA GLN A 641 37.85 -52.31 -76.80
C GLN A 641 39.23 -52.97 -76.81
N ALA A 642 40.00 -52.85 -75.73
CA ALA A 642 41.39 -53.26 -75.61
C ALA A 642 41.61 -54.40 -74.61
N GLY A 643 40.55 -55.02 -74.07
CA GLY A 643 40.68 -56.07 -73.05
C GLY A 643 39.36 -56.47 -72.38
N TYR A 644 39.45 -57.10 -71.23
CA TYR A 644 38.31 -57.49 -70.39
C TYR A 644 38.54 -57.05 -68.95
N LEU A 645 37.48 -56.57 -68.30
CA LEU A 645 37.46 -56.32 -66.86
C LEU A 645 36.68 -57.43 -66.16
N HIS A 646 37.27 -58.03 -65.12
CA HIS A 646 36.67 -59.04 -64.25
C HIS A 646 36.44 -58.48 -62.85
N LEU A 647 35.27 -58.71 -62.26
CA LEU A 647 34.90 -58.28 -60.91
C LEU A 647 34.36 -59.46 -60.11
N ASN A 648 34.86 -59.69 -58.90
CA ASN A 648 34.25 -60.61 -57.96
C ASN A 648 33.16 -59.88 -57.15
N THR A 649 31.90 -60.30 -57.29
CA THR A 649 30.73 -59.55 -56.77
C THR A 649 30.60 -59.58 -55.25
N GLY A 650 31.19 -60.57 -54.59
CA GLY A 650 31.13 -60.72 -53.13
C GLY A 650 32.31 -60.09 -52.38
N THR A 651 33.41 -59.78 -53.07
CA THR A 651 34.60 -59.18 -52.45
C THR A 651 34.89 -57.79 -52.95
N GLY A 652 34.41 -57.37 -54.12
CA GLY A 652 34.77 -56.07 -54.71
C GLY A 652 36.18 -56.05 -55.33
N LYS A 653 36.89 -57.18 -55.31
CA LYS A 653 38.17 -57.33 -56.02
C LYS A 653 37.92 -57.42 -57.52
N PHE A 654 38.66 -56.64 -58.31
CA PHE A 654 38.60 -56.68 -59.76
C PHE A 654 39.98 -56.78 -60.40
N ASP A 655 40.04 -57.23 -61.64
CA ASP A 655 41.25 -57.21 -62.46
C ASP A 655 40.93 -56.86 -63.92
N TYR A 656 41.85 -56.12 -64.55
CA TYR A 656 41.78 -55.84 -65.98
C TYR A 656 42.82 -56.67 -66.73
N VAL A 657 42.38 -57.38 -67.78
CA VAL A 657 43.20 -58.21 -68.66
C VAL A 657 43.20 -57.61 -70.07
N GLY A 658 44.33 -57.01 -70.45
CA GLY A 658 44.51 -56.41 -71.77
C GLY A 658 44.63 -57.43 -72.90
N ASN A 659 44.07 -57.10 -74.06
CA ASN A 659 44.24 -57.81 -75.32
C ASN A 659 45.45 -57.25 -76.07
N ALA A 660 46.58 -57.95 -75.96
CA ALA A 660 47.83 -57.58 -76.60
C ALA A 660 47.66 -57.34 -78.12
N SER A 661 46.85 -58.14 -78.84
CA SER A 661 46.70 -57.95 -80.29
C SER A 661 46.08 -56.61 -80.68
N ILE A 662 45.35 -55.95 -79.78
CA ILE A 662 44.72 -54.64 -80.01
C ILE A 662 45.65 -53.51 -79.52
N ILE A 663 46.21 -53.67 -78.33
CA ILE A 663 47.07 -52.65 -77.70
C ILE A 663 48.36 -52.44 -78.51
N GLU A 664 48.97 -53.50 -79.03
CA GLU A 664 50.22 -53.45 -79.81
C GLU A 664 50.05 -52.85 -81.22
N GLN A 665 48.82 -52.52 -81.65
CA GLN A 665 48.56 -51.84 -82.92
C GLN A 665 48.45 -50.31 -82.78
N LEU A 666 48.66 -49.76 -81.59
CA LEU A 666 48.57 -48.32 -81.34
C LEU A 666 49.79 -47.57 -81.88
N ALA A 667 49.59 -46.68 -82.85
CA ALA A 667 50.62 -45.77 -83.34
C ALA A 667 51.11 -44.78 -82.27
N GLU A 668 52.27 -44.15 -82.47
CA GLU A 668 52.78 -43.10 -81.58
C GLU A 668 51.73 -42.02 -81.28
N GLY A 669 51.48 -41.77 -80.01
CA GLY A 669 50.52 -40.76 -79.55
C GLY A 669 49.05 -41.14 -79.74
N ALA A 670 48.73 -42.28 -80.34
CA ALA A 670 47.37 -42.82 -80.35
C ALA A 670 47.01 -43.37 -78.97
N SER A 671 45.74 -43.27 -78.57
CA SER A 671 45.30 -43.82 -77.29
C SER A 671 43.92 -44.47 -77.37
N ILE A 672 43.70 -45.46 -76.50
CA ILE A 672 42.40 -46.04 -76.19
C ILE A 672 42.13 -45.74 -74.72
N THR A 673 41.03 -45.04 -74.45
CA THR A 673 40.51 -44.84 -73.09
C THR A 673 39.20 -45.59 -72.95
N GLU A 674 39.07 -46.36 -71.88
CA GLU A 674 37.88 -47.14 -71.55
C GLU A 674 37.36 -46.75 -70.18
N HIS A 675 36.04 -46.73 -70.04
CA HIS A 675 35.36 -46.44 -68.79
C HIS A 675 34.48 -47.62 -68.42
N PHE A 676 34.62 -48.10 -67.18
CA PHE A 676 33.84 -49.18 -66.62
C PHE A 676 33.08 -48.65 -65.40
N THR A 677 31.76 -48.81 -65.40
CA THR A 677 30.91 -48.38 -64.27
C THR A 677 30.70 -49.54 -63.30
N PHE A 678 31.20 -49.38 -62.09
CA PHE A 678 30.90 -50.24 -60.95
C PHE A 678 29.66 -49.76 -60.21
N SER A 679 29.04 -50.67 -59.47
CA SER A 679 27.98 -50.35 -58.52
C SER A 679 28.17 -51.15 -57.23
N VAL A 680 27.67 -50.64 -56.12
CA VAL A 680 27.44 -51.43 -54.90
C VAL A 680 25.94 -51.39 -54.59
N SER A 681 25.40 -52.52 -54.17
CA SER A 681 23.97 -52.71 -53.95
C SER A 681 23.71 -53.61 -52.75
N ASP A 682 22.55 -53.45 -52.13
CA ASP A 682 22.01 -54.38 -51.14
C ASP A 682 20.76 -55.09 -51.69
N VAL A 683 19.97 -55.71 -50.82
CA VAL A 683 18.68 -56.34 -51.19
C VAL A 683 17.61 -55.34 -51.65
N ASN A 684 17.78 -54.05 -51.36
CA ASN A 684 16.84 -52.97 -51.64
C ASN A 684 17.18 -52.21 -52.93
N GLY A 685 18.42 -52.29 -53.43
CA GLY A 685 18.81 -51.71 -54.72
C GLY A 685 20.26 -51.25 -54.77
N VAL A 686 20.59 -50.43 -55.78
CA VAL A 686 21.90 -49.81 -55.92
C VAL A 686 22.05 -48.70 -54.88
N LEU A 687 23.13 -48.77 -54.10
CA LEU A 687 23.49 -47.81 -53.06
C LEU A 687 24.42 -46.72 -53.62
N ASP A 688 25.43 -47.10 -54.40
CA ASP A 688 26.36 -46.17 -55.04
C ASP A 688 26.93 -46.71 -56.36
N THR A 689 27.45 -45.83 -57.22
CA THR A 689 28.12 -46.15 -58.49
C THR A 689 29.42 -45.38 -58.67
N GLY A 690 30.45 -46.05 -59.18
CA GLY A 690 31.75 -45.44 -59.47
C GLY A 690 32.24 -45.77 -60.87
N VAL A 691 33.11 -44.94 -61.44
CA VAL A 691 33.71 -45.18 -62.76
C VAL A 691 35.19 -45.47 -62.63
N TYR A 692 35.65 -46.56 -63.22
CA TYR A 692 37.05 -46.88 -63.40
C TYR A 692 37.47 -46.58 -64.84
N GLU A 693 38.48 -45.75 -65.01
CA GLU A 693 39.09 -45.43 -66.30
C GLU A 693 40.40 -46.21 -66.48
N VAL A 694 40.58 -46.80 -67.65
CA VAL A 694 41.86 -47.34 -68.10
C VAL A 694 42.23 -46.72 -69.44
N GLN A 695 43.46 -46.21 -69.54
CA GLN A 695 43.99 -45.63 -70.77
C GLN A 695 45.24 -46.38 -71.21
N PHE A 696 45.29 -46.69 -72.52
CA PHE A 696 46.44 -47.22 -73.24
C PHE A 696 46.91 -46.15 -74.23
N VAL A 697 48.22 -45.90 -74.30
CA VAL A 697 48.82 -44.96 -75.25
C VAL A 697 49.92 -45.67 -76.02
N GLY A 698 49.87 -45.63 -77.35
CA GLY A 698 50.94 -46.11 -78.21
C GLY A 698 52.12 -45.14 -78.18
N VAL A 699 53.33 -45.66 -78.06
CA VAL A 699 54.58 -44.85 -78.02
C VAL A 699 55.58 -45.26 -79.09
N HIS A 700 55.12 -45.98 -80.11
CA HIS A 700 55.94 -46.43 -81.21
C HIS A 700 56.40 -45.30 -82.13
N THR A 701 57.67 -44.91 -82.05
CA THR A 701 58.33 -44.22 -83.17
C THR A 701 58.59 -45.23 -84.28
N GLU A 702 57.97 -45.09 -85.45
CA GLU A 702 58.37 -45.87 -86.64
C GLU A 702 59.88 -45.70 -86.88
N ALA A 703 60.62 -46.81 -87.04
CA ALA A 703 62.00 -46.82 -87.50
C ALA A 703 62.07 -47.23 -88.98
#